data_AF-A0A7X2ZEF2-F1
#
_entry.id   AF-A0A7X2ZEF2-F1
#
_cell.length_a   1.000
_cell.length_b   1.000
_cell.length_c   1.000
_cell.angle_alpha   90.00
_cell.angle_beta   90.00
_cell.angle_gamma   90.00
#
_symmetry.space_group_name_H-M   'P 1'
#
loop_
_entity.id
_entity.type
_entity.pdbx_description
1 polymer ?
#
loop_
_entity_poly.entity_id
_entity_poly.type
_entity_poly.pdbx_seq_one_letter_code
_entity_poly.pdbx_strand_id
1 'polypeptide(L)'
;MGTGRRRLKLDFIRTMLRHFTQYKLLFSIFLFSIFFEVAYAVAAPLSLKYLVDEAFTPKDFQAFTIILSILLGGGFFNICASACGDYSLGKLSGEVIRKLRTELFIHLQQQSLPFYQRYRVGDLVTRFAADMASMEKVIRISCPFFLKEALSILLGLFMLFSIEWKLALAVLAGSVLMFVGPRLLQARAETANAGYKEAQERFSNTIDEMVKGHKTIKGLHQQARLRERARKQIQELFSFGLNMHMTNSLMERLPLTALLILNGIMLGFGGYLILHDDMTVGGFMAFFTLFMSVGQAASNLSFLIPNLIDSSVSFRRVGEIFDQQPGVPEAANPIELPASITSIRMERVTFGYTEETDQLRDVSLHIAAGSYTAFVGSSGSGKSTALQLLSRFYDPRQGTVAMDDYDLRTVSEASLRKLSTLVTQDTFLFNTTIRDNLLLDGVDVTDADMVEAAKQAKIHDVIASWPAGYETMIHHEGGSLSGGERQRIAIARAILRNPKLLLLDEVTSALDPATEADINQWIQQIRRHTTIISVTHRLASVVNADRIHVFKEGRIVESGTHQELLQQNGLYYSLWEKQHGFHLSQDGLHATVEVDRLAKLPFFEGIELPLLQDMASLFSTETCKEGEAIVREGEEGHKFYIIVRGKFEIVKQVPEEGDKRVAVLQDGDHFGEIALLRDIPRTATVRAMGPSVLLSVRREQFQILTNQYPQILQTLEQTLKKRI
;
A
#
# COMPACT_ATOMS: atom_id res chain seq x y z
N MET A 1 23.61 14.38 11.22
CA MET A 1 22.31 13.69 11.50
C MET A 1 21.67 14.00 12.87
N GLY A 2 22.32 14.70 13.82
CA GLY A 2 21.77 14.97 15.16
C GLY A 2 20.82 16.17 15.31
N THR A 3 20.87 17.14 14.40
CA THR A 3 20.15 18.43 14.52
C THR A 3 18.68 18.35 14.06
N GLY A 4 18.37 17.57 13.04
CA GLY A 4 16.98 17.33 12.59
C GLY A 4 16.13 16.54 13.60
N ARG A 5 16.75 15.62 14.36
CA ARG A 5 16.06 14.81 15.39
C ARG A 5 15.53 15.65 16.58
N ARG A 6 16.13 16.81 16.86
CA ARG A 6 15.70 17.70 17.96
C ARG A 6 14.57 18.65 17.53
N ARG A 7 14.59 19.16 16.29
CA ARG A 7 13.55 20.09 15.78
C ARG A 7 12.15 19.46 15.75
N LEU A 8 11.99 18.29 15.13
CA LEU A 8 10.69 17.59 15.05
C LEU A 8 10.07 17.25 16.42
N LYS A 9 10.88 16.86 17.41
CA LYS A 9 10.39 16.55 18.77
C LYS A 9 9.90 17.80 19.50
N LEU A 10 10.61 18.92 19.37
CA LEU A 10 10.24 20.21 19.98
C LEU A 10 9.01 20.82 19.30
N ASP A 11 8.89 20.69 17.98
CA ASP A 11 7.74 21.22 17.23
C ASP A 11 6.47 20.41 17.50
N PHE A 12 6.56 19.09 17.66
CA PHE A 12 5.42 18.27 18.08
C PHE A 12 4.95 18.60 19.50
N ILE A 13 5.87 18.69 20.48
CA ILE A 13 5.52 19.05 21.86
C ILE A 13 4.91 20.46 21.92
N ARG A 14 5.48 21.42 21.17
CA ARG A 14 4.91 22.78 21.04
C ARG A 14 3.52 22.75 20.43
N THR A 15 3.32 21.95 19.38
CA THR A 15 2.01 21.81 18.72
C THR A 15 0.99 21.18 19.67
N MET A 16 1.37 20.15 20.41
CA MET A 16 0.51 19.51 21.41
C MET A 16 0.15 20.46 22.55
N LEU A 17 1.13 21.19 23.11
CA LEU A 17 0.91 22.21 24.14
C LEU A 17 0.03 23.36 23.64
N ARG A 18 0.19 23.78 22.38
CA ARG A 18 -0.66 24.80 21.76
C ARG A 18 -2.11 24.32 21.64
N HIS A 19 -2.34 23.03 21.40
CA HIS A 19 -3.70 22.47 21.35
C HIS A 19 -4.30 22.28 22.75
N PHE A 20 -3.51 21.83 23.73
CA PHE A 20 -3.99 21.71 25.11
C PHE A 20 -4.36 23.07 25.72
N THR A 21 -3.61 24.13 25.38
CA THR A 21 -3.88 25.50 25.84
C THR A 21 -5.12 26.14 25.20
N GLN A 22 -5.71 25.56 24.15
CA GLN A 22 -7.03 25.97 23.63
C GLN A 22 -8.15 25.60 24.60
N TYR A 23 -8.00 24.47 25.31
CA TYR A 23 -8.96 23.96 26.30
C TYR A 23 -8.51 24.31 27.73
N LYS A 24 -8.34 25.62 28.00
CA LYS A 24 -7.76 26.14 29.25
C LYS A 24 -8.36 25.53 30.52
N LEU A 25 -9.69 25.41 30.60
CA LEU A 25 -10.36 24.87 31.79
C LEU A 25 -9.98 23.41 32.06
N LEU A 26 -10.10 22.53 31.06
CA LEU A 26 -9.78 21.11 31.19
C LEU A 26 -8.29 20.91 31.49
N PHE A 27 -7.43 21.70 30.85
CA PHE A 27 -5.99 21.63 31.09
C PHE A 27 -5.63 22.09 32.50
N SER A 28 -6.28 23.13 33.01
CA SER A 28 -6.14 23.57 34.41
C SER A 28 -6.64 22.53 35.40
N ILE A 29 -7.78 21.87 35.15
CA ILE A 29 -8.29 20.78 36.00
C ILE A 29 -7.29 19.61 36.04
N PHE A 30 -6.75 19.23 34.89
CA PHE A 30 -5.72 18.19 34.80
C PHE A 30 -4.45 18.55 35.58
N LEU A 31 -3.90 19.75 35.40
CA LEU A 31 -2.71 20.19 36.13
C LEU A 31 -2.96 20.30 37.63
N PHE A 32 -4.13 20.82 38.04
CA PHE A 32 -4.52 20.90 39.44
C PHE A 32 -4.66 19.52 40.07
N SER A 33 -5.28 18.57 39.35
CA SER A 33 -5.40 17.18 39.79
C SER A 33 -4.05 16.51 39.98
N ILE A 34 -3.12 16.63 39.01
CA ILE A 34 -1.76 16.08 39.16
C ILE A 34 -1.06 16.71 40.36
N PHE A 35 -1.13 18.04 40.49
CA PHE A 35 -0.48 18.73 41.61
C PHE A 35 -1.03 18.25 42.95
N PHE A 36 -2.35 18.16 43.08
CA PHE A 36 -2.99 17.68 44.30
C PHE A 36 -2.64 16.22 44.60
N GLU A 37 -2.65 15.36 43.59
CA GLU A 37 -2.31 13.94 43.74
C GLU A 37 -0.87 13.77 44.23
N VAL A 38 0.06 14.51 43.62
CA VAL A 38 1.47 14.47 44.05
C VAL A 38 1.63 15.08 45.44
N ALA A 39 0.96 16.20 45.74
CA ALA A 39 1.01 16.83 47.06
C ALA A 39 0.48 15.88 48.14
N TYR A 40 -0.63 15.20 47.90
CA TYR A 40 -1.17 14.20 48.82
C TYR A 40 -0.22 13.00 48.98
N ALA A 41 0.34 12.48 47.88
CA ALA A 41 1.30 11.37 47.93
C ALA A 41 2.57 11.71 48.73
N VAL A 42 3.05 12.95 48.64
CA VAL A 42 4.23 13.44 49.38
C VAL A 42 3.89 13.82 50.83
N ALA A 43 2.68 14.33 51.09
CA ALA A 43 2.24 14.71 52.44
C ALA A 43 1.78 13.52 53.28
N ALA A 44 1.22 12.47 52.68
CA ALA A 44 0.73 11.29 53.40
C ALA A 44 1.81 10.62 54.29
N PRO A 45 3.08 10.45 53.85
CA PRO A 45 4.15 9.98 54.74
C PRO A 45 4.39 10.84 55.98
N LEU A 46 4.19 12.17 55.92
CA LEU A 46 4.34 13.03 57.10
C LEU A 46 3.28 12.77 58.16
N SER A 47 2.10 12.26 57.76
CA SER A 47 1.09 11.86 58.75
C SER A 47 1.62 10.77 59.68
N LEU A 48 2.56 9.93 59.24
CA LEU A 48 3.21 8.94 60.10
C LEU A 48 4.06 9.60 61.19
N LYS A 49 4.72 10.71 60.88
CA LYS A 49 5.45 11.50 61.88
C LYS A 49 4.49 11.98 62.98
N TYR A 50 3.43 12.67 62.59
CA TYR A 50 2.45 13.20 63.54
C TYR A 50 1.70 12.08 64.30
N LEU A 51 1.35 10.98 63.63
CA LEU A 51 0.72 9.82 64.29
C LEU A 51 1.63 9.20 65.35
N VAL A 52 2.92 9.01 65.06
CA VAL A 52 3.84 8.40 66.01
C VAL A 52 4.18 9.37 67.15
N ASP A 53 4.55 10.60 66.81
CA ASP A 53 5.09 11.57 67.76
C ASP A 53 3.98 12.22 68.62
N GLU A 54 2.83 12.54 68.04
CA GLU A 54 1.75 13.29 68.72
C GLU A 54 0.56 12.43 69.15
N ALA A 55 0.37 11.23 68.60
CA ALA A 55 -0.76 10.37 68.96
C ALA A 55 -0.35 9.08 69.66
N PHE A 56 0.56 8.28 69.08
CA PHE A 56 0.92 6.96 69.62
C PHE A 56 1.85 7.02 70.83
N THR A 57 2.90 7.83 70.76
CA THR A 57 3.85 7.99 71.88
C THR A 57 3.18 8.58 73.13
N PRO A 58 2.42 9.70 73.03
CA PRO A 58 1.67 10.25 74.17
C PRO A 58 0.34 9.54 74.46
N LYS A 59 -0.08 8.59 73.61
CA LYS A 59 -1.39 7.88 73.68
C LYS A 59 -2.60 8.82 73.63
N ASP A 60 -2.50 9.90 72.85
CA ASP A 60 -3.59 10.86 72.64
C ASP A 60 -4.55 10.39 71.54
N PHE A 61 -5.76 9.99 71.96
CA PHE A 61 -6.81 9.54 71.05
C PHE A 61 -7.43 10.68 70.23
N GLN A 62 -7.45 11.90 70.76
CA GLN A 62 -8.00 13.05 70.04
C GLN A 62 -7.09 13.43 68.87
N ALA A 63 -5.78 13.54 69.11
CA ALA A 63 -4.79 13.75 68.05
C ALA A 63 -4.87 12.64 66.98
N PHE A 64 -4.97 11.37 67.39
CA PHE A 64 -5.16 10.24 66.49
C PHE A 64 -6.38 10.42 65.57
N THR A 65 -7.55 10.70 66.13
CA THR A 65 -8.79 10.84 65.35
C THR A 65 -8.76 12.02 64.38
N ILE A 66 -8.14 13.14 64.76
CA ILE A 66 -7.99 14.32 63.89
C ILE A 66 -7.09 14.00 62.70
N ILE A 67 -5.89 13.45 62.96
CA ILE A 67 -4.92 13.13 61.90
C ILE A 67 -5.50 12.07 60.95
N LEU A 68 -6.15 11.04 61.49
CA LEU A 68 -6.80 10.00 60.69
C LEU A 68 -7.95 10.57 59.84
N SER A 69 -8.76 11.48 60.39
CA SER A 69 -9.86 12.12 59.64
C SER A 69 -9.34 13.00 58.51
N ILE A 70 -8.25 13.74 58.74
CA ILE A 70 -7.58 14.54 57.70
C ILE A 70 -7.02 13.63 56.59
N LEU A 71 -6.39 12.51 56.95
CA LEU A 71 -5.83 11.58 55.99
C LEU A 71 -6.93 10.90 55.14
N LEU A 72 -8.00 10.41 55.77
CA LEU A 72 -9.13 9.80 55.06
C LEU A 72 -9.89 10.82 54.19
N GLY A 73 -10.14 12.01 54.71
CA GLY A 73 -10.78 13.10 53.96
C GLY A 73 -9.94 13.57 52.78
N GLY A 74 -8.63 13.75 52.99
CA GLY A 74 -7.67 14.08 51.93
C GLY A 74 -7.56 12.98 50.88
N GLY A 75 -7.57 11.70 51.29
CA GLY A 75 -7.56 10.55 50.39
C GLY A 75 -8.83 10.46 49.53
N PHE A 76 -10.00 10.70 50.12
CA PHE A 76 -11.26 10.76 49.37
C PHE A 76 -11.23 11.91 48.34
N PHE A 77 -10.81 13.10 48.76
CA PHE A 77 -10.68 14.24 47.85
C PHE A 77 -9.65 13.98 46.76
N ASN A 78 -8.53 13.31 47.07
CA ASN A 78 -7.54 12.90 46.09
C ASN A 78 -8.15 12.00 45.00
N ILE A 79 -8.91 10.98 45.40
CA ILE A 79 -9.59 10.08 44.45
C ILE A 79 -10.55 10.88 43.55
N CYS A 80 -11.35 11.79 44.11
CA CYS A 80 -12.23 12.65 43.34
C CYS A 80 -11.46 13.56 42.38
N ALA A 81 -10.38 14.19 42.85
CA ALA A 81 -9.53 15.07 42.03
C ALA A 81 -8.89 14.29 40.89
N SER A 82 -8.29 13.13 41.16
CA SER A 82 -7.71 12.22 40.17
C SER A 82 -8.74 11.76 39.14
N ALA A 83 -9.96 11.38 39.56
CA ALA A 83 -11.02 11.00 38.62
C ALA A 83 -11.41 12.16 37.68
N CYS A 84 -11.52 13.39 38.20
CA CYS A 84 -11.76 14.58 37.39
C CYS A 84 -10.57 14.91 36.47
N GLY A 85 -9.34 14.71 36.94
CA GLY A 85 -8.12 14.86 36.17
C GLY A 85 -8.03 13.88 35.01
N ASP A 86 -8.32 12.61 35.26
CA ASP A 86 -8.34 11.52 34.27
C ASP A 86 -9.40 11.76 33.20
N TYR A 87 -10.61 12.20 33.59
CA TYR A 87 -11.65 12.60 32.64
C TYR A 87 -11.18 13.77 31.76
N SER A 88 -10.58 14.78 32.37
CA SER A 88 -10.07 15.96 31.66
C SER A 88 -8.96 15.58 30.68
N LEU A 89 -8.00 14.75 31.10
CA LEU A 89 -6.94 14.22 30.27
C LEU A 89 -7.48 13.37 29.12
N GLY A 90 -8.45 12.50 29.40
CA GLY A 90 -9.10 11.65 28.39
C GLY A 90 -9.75 12.49 27.29
N LYS A 91 -10.48 13.55 27.67
CA LYS A 91 -11.11 14.47 26.72
C LYS A 91 -10.09 15.29 25.92
N LEU A 92 -9.06 15.84 26.59
CA LEU A 92 -7.99 16.62 25.94
C LEU A 92 -7.19 15.79 24.94
N SER A 93 -6.69 14.62 25.37
CA SER A 93 -5.89 13.74 24.52
C SER A 93 -6.73 13.16 23.38
N GLY A 94 -7.97 12.76 23.65
CA GLY A 94 -8.90 12.23 22.64
C GLY A 94 -9.15 13.23 21.51
N GLU A 95 -9.34 14.50 21.83
CA GLU A 95 -9.57 15.55 20.84
C GLU A 95 -8.34 15.83 19.96
N VAL A 96 -7.13 15.83 20.55
CA VAL A 96 -5.88 15.96 19.79
C VAL A 96 -5.67 14.76 18.86
N ILE A 97 -5.92 13.54 19.34
CA ILE A 97 -5.80 12.31 18.53
C ILE A 97 -6.85 12.31 17.41
N ARG A 98 -8.08 12.71 17.69
CA ARG A 98 -9.15 12.84 16.70
C ARG A 98 -8.72 13.78 15.57
N LYS A 99 -8.27 14.98 15.92
CA LYS A 99 -7.79 15.96 14.95
C LYS A 99 -6.63 15.42 14.12
N LEU A 100 -5.61 14.84 14.76
CA LEU A 100 -4.45 14.28 14.07
C LEU A 100 -4.83 13.16 13.09
N ARG A 101 -5.76 12.26 13.47
CA ARG A 101 -6.27 11.20 12.57
C ARG A 101 -7.04 11.79 11.41
N THR A 102 -7.87 12.80 11.65
CA THR A 102 -8.62 13.50 10.59
C THR A 102 -7.67 14.21 9.62
N GLU A 103 -6.67 14.94 10.13
CA GLU A 103 -5.68 15.62 9.30
C GLU A 103 -4.84 14.63 8.49
N LEU A 104 -4.38 13.53 9.08
CA LEU A 104 -3.65 12.50 8.34
C LEU A 104 -4.53 11.89 7.26
N PHE A 105 -5.79 11.58 7.57
CA PHE A 105 -6.73 11.01 6.60
C PHE A 105 -6.96 11.96 5.42
N ILE A 106 -7.29 13.23 5.69
CA ILE A 106 -7.47 14.26 4.67
C ILE A 106 -6.20 14.43 3.84
N HIS A 107 -5.04 14.52 4.51
CA HIS A 107 -3.76 14.69 3.85
C HIS A 107 -3.42 13.53 2.91
N LEU A 108 -3.72 12.29 3.29
CA LEU A 108 -3.57 11.13 2.40
C LEU A 108 -4.48 11.24 1.17
N GLN A 109 -5.75 11.62 1.33
CA GLN A 109 -6.68 11.77 0.20
C GLN A 109 -6.26 12.86 -0.80
N GLN A 110 -5.46 13.84 -0.37
CA GLN A 110 -4.93 14.91 -1.21
C GLN A 110 -3.63 14.52 -1.94
N GLN A 111 -3.05 13.35 -1.64
CA GLN A 111 -1.81 12.92 -2.30
C GLN A 111 -2.08 12.42 -3.72
N SER A 112 -1.11 12.63 -4.60
CA SER A 112 -1.18 12.19 -6.00
C SER A 112 -0.70 10.74 -6.18
N LEU A 113 -0.96 10.15 -7.36
CA LEU A 113 -0.59 8.77 -7.68
C LEU A 113 0.91 8.42 -7.44
N PRO A 114 1.90 9.30 -7.73
CA PRO A 114 3.30 9.06 -7.37
C PRO A 114 3.53 8.71 -5.90
N PHE A 115 2.78 9.33 -4.98
CA PHE A 115 2.89 9.05 -3.55
C PHE A 115 2.50 7.60 -3.25
N TYR A 116 1.38 7.13 -3.82
CA TYR A 116 0.89 5.76 -3.64
C TYR A 116 1.73 4.70 -4.35
N GLN A 117 2.53 5.08 -5.35
CA GLN A 117 3.53 4.20 -5.96
C GLN A 117 4.79 4.07 -5.08
N ARG A 118 5.17 5.15 -4.39
CA ARG A 118 6.31 5.17 -3.47
C ARG A 118 6.03 4.44 -2.16
N TYR A 119 4.87 4.67 -1.57
CA TYR A 119 4.47 4.05 -0.31
C TYR A 119 3.56 2.86 -0.58
N ARG A 120 3.96 1.67 -0.11
CA ARG A 120 3.09 0.48 -0.23
C ARG A 120 1.83 0.70 0.61
N VAL A 121 0.70 0.18 0.15
CA VAL A 121 -0.58 0.26 0.89
C VAL A 121 -0.44 -0.25 2.33
N GLY A 122 0.27 -1.38 2.52
CA GLY A 122 0.54 -1.94 3.84
C GLY A 122 1.37 -1.01 4.75
N ASP A 123 2.26 -0.19 4.18
CA ASP A 123 3.02 0.79 4.94
C ASP A 123 2.09 1.90 5.44
N LEU A 124 1.22 2.43 4.58
CA LEU A 124 0.25 3.48 4.93
C LEU A 124 -0.75 2.99 5.99
N VAL A 125 -1.24 1.75 5.88
CA VAL A 125 -2.08 1.12 6.91
C VAL A 125 -1.32 1.02 8.24
N THR A 126 -0.04 0.65 8.21
CA THR A 126 0.79 0.59 9.41
C THR A 126 0.99 1.99 10.04
N ARG A 127 1.15 3.04 9.21
CA ARG A 127 1.20 4.44 9.70
C ARG A 127 -0.09 4.81 10.44
N PHE A 128 -1.23 4.47 9.86
CA PHE A 128 -2.53 4.85 10.42
C PHE A 128 -2.92 4.01 11.64
N ALA A 129 -2.59 2.72 11.67
CA ALA A 129 -2.95 1.82 12.77
C ALA A 129 -1.89 1.80 13.88
N ALA A 130 -0.67 1.34 13.57
CA ALA A 130 0.35 1.09 14.58
C ALA A 130 1.06 2.37 15.05
N ASP A 131 1.47 3.22 14.11
CA ASP A 131 2.25 4.41 14.46
C ASP A 131 1.39 5.46 15.19
N MET A 132 0.14 5.66 14.74
CA MET A 132 -0.82 6.51 15.46
C MET A 132 -1.17 5.98 16.85
N ALA A 133 -1.34 4.66 17.02
CA ALA A 133 -1.57 4.09 18.35
C ALA A 133 -0.37 4.30 19.28
N SER A 134 0.86 4.20 18.75
CA SER A 134 2.08 4.49 19.49
C SER A 134 2.17 5.98 19.89
N MET A 135 1.79 6.90 19.01
CA MET A 135 1.72 8.33 19.33
C MET A 135 0.63 8.64 20.37
N GLU A 136 -0.55 8.02 20.24
CA GLU A 136 -1.65 8.10 21.22
C GLU A 136 -1.16 7.67 22.61
N LYS A 137 -0.43 6.55 22.72
CA LYS A 137 0.15 6.08 23.99
C LYS A 137 1.04 7.14 24.64
N VAL A 138 1.85 7.86 23.86
CA VAL A 138 2.71 8.93 24.40
C VAL A 138 1.90 10.11 24.92
N ILE A 139 0.90 10.56 24.16
CA ILE A 139 0.08 11.73 24.51
C ILE A 139 -0.79 11.43 25.74
N ARG A 140 -1.42 10.25 25.77
CA ARG A 140 -2.42 9.87 26.78
C ARG A 140 -1.80 9.29 28.05
N ILE A 141 -0.66 8.60 27.95
CA ILE A 141 -0.06 7.88 29.09
C ILE A 141 1.33 8.43 29.42
N SER A 142 2.28 8.38 28.48
CA SER A 142 3.68 8.64 28.82
C SER A 142 3.96 10.08 29.27
N CYS A 143 3.37 11.08 28.62
CA CYS A 143 3.57 12.49 28.97
C CYS A 143 2.96 12.87 30.34
N PRO A 144 1.67 12.57 30.62
CA PRO A 144 1.08 12.79 31.93
C PRO A 144 1.82 12.06 33.05
N PHE A 145 2.17 10.80 32.81
CA PHE A 145 2.88 9.99 33.81
C PHE A 145 4.31 10.52 34.04
N PHE A 146 5.02 10.95 33.00
CA PHE A 146 6.31 11.65 33.15
C PHE A 146 6.18 12.91 34.01
N LEU A 147 5.17 13.74 33.75
CA LEU A 147 4.94 14.98 34.50
C LEU A 147 4.66 14.68 35.98
N LYS A 148 3.79 13.71 36.26
CA LYS A 148 3.47 13.26 37.62
C LYS A 148 4.71 12.78 38.36
N GLU A 149 5.45 11.83 37.80
CA GLU A 149 6.60 11.23 38.48
C GLU A 149 7.76 12.23 38.64
N ALA A 150 7.98 13.11 37.66
CA ALA A 150 8.97 14.18 37.79
C ALA A 150 8.59 15.16 38.92
N LEU A 151 7.31 15.52 39.03
CA LEU A 151 6.81 16.38 40.12
C LEU A 151 6.92 15.67 41.48
N SER A 152 6.61 14.37 41.55
CA SER A 152 6.78 13.54 42.76
C SER A 152 8.22 13.51 43.25
N ILE A 153 9.18 13.36 42.34
CA ILE A 153 10.61 13.39 42.71
C ILE A 153 11.01 14.77 43.22
N LEU A 154 10.61 15.85 42.53
CA LEU A 154 10.95 17.22 42.92
C LEU A 154 10.39 17.59 44.30
N LEU A 155 9.08 17.39 44.50
CA LEU A 155 8.41 17.69 45.77
C LEU A 155 8.86 16.74 46.88
N GLY A 156 9.04 15.45 46.58
CA GLY A 156 9.51 14.46 47.55
C GLY A 156 10.94 14.73 48.02
N LEU A 157 11.86 15.08 47.10
CA LEU A 157 13.22 15.50 47.49
C LEU A 157 13.19 16.77 48.34
N PHE A 158 12.42 17.79 47.95
CA PHE A 158 12.25 19.01 48.74
C PHE A 158 11.80 18.70 50.17
N MET A 159 10.84 17.80 50.32
CA MET A 159 10.33 17.39 51.63
C MET A 159 11.33 16.53 52.42
N LEU A 160 12.10 15.65 51.79
CA LEU A 160 13.18 14.91 52.46
C LEU A 160 14.23 15.86 53.06
N PHE A 161 14.65 16.88 52.30
CA PHE A 161 15.58 17.90 52.79
C PHE A 161 14.98 18.77 53.91
N SER A 162 13.66 18.95 53.90
CA SER A 162 12.94 19.71 54.95
C SER A 162 12.79 18.92 56.25
N ILE A 163 12.72 17.58 56.19
CA ILE A 163 12.64 16.72 57.38
C ILE A 163 14.00 16.62 58.07
N GLU A 164 15.04 16.19 57.34
CA GLU A 164 16.40 16.09 57.88
C GLU A 164 17.45 16.11 56.76
N TRP A 165 18.10 17.25 56.59
CA TRP A 165 19.01 17.49 55.47
C TRP A 165 20.29 16.65 55.53
N LYS A 166 20.80 16.31 56.73
CA LYS A 166 22.01 15.48 56.88
C LYS A 166 21.77 14.07 56.33
N LEU A 167 20.63 13.47 56.70
CA LEU A 167 20.22 12.14 56.24
C LEU A 167 19.87 12.15 54.74
N ALA A 168 19.18 13.20 54.26
CA ALA A 168 18.89 13.38 52.84
C ALA A 168 20.17 13.40 51.98
N LEU A 169 21.19 14.14 52.40
CA LEU A 169 22.47 14.22 51.68
C LEU A 169 23.20 12.85 51.66
N ALA A 170 23.23 12.15 52.80
CA ALA A 170 23.86 10.83 52.90
C ALA A 170 23.19 9.80 51.98
N VAL A 171 21.85 9.78 51.97
CA VAL A 171 21.08 8.86 51.14
C VAL A 171 21.17 9.23 49.65
N LEU A 172 21.18 10.53 49.32
CA LEU A 172 21.40 10.99 47.94
C LEU A 172 22.80 10.60 47.43
N ALA A 173 23.83 10.78 48.24
CA ALA A 173 25.18 10.33 47.91
C ALA A 173 25.24 8.80 47.72
N GLY A 174 24.58 8.04 48.60
CA GLY A 174 24.47 6.58 48.50
C GLY A 174 23.69 6.12 47.27
N SER A 175 22.69 6.89 46.82
CA SER A 175 21.89 6.56 45.63
C SER A 175 22.70 6.54 44.34
N VAL A 176 23.86 7.22 44.29
CA VAL A 176 24.80 7.15 43.15
C VAL A 176 25.27 5.71 42.89
N LEU A 177 25.39 4.88 43.94
CA LEU A 177 25.76 3.47 43.83
C LEU A 177 24.73 2.66 43.02
N MET A 178 23.46 3.06 43.03
CA MET A 178 22.41 2.39 42.25
C MET A 178 22.64 2.47 40.74
N PHE A 179 23.38 3.49 40.27
CA PHE A 179 23.66 3.69 38.84
C PHE A 179 24.95 3.01 38.36
N VAL A 180 25.82 2.57 39.28
CA VAL A 180 27.11 1.96 38.93
C VAL A 180 26.90 0.63 38.19
N GLY A 181 26.07 -0.25 38.75
CA GLY A 181 25.75 -1.56 38.16
C GLY A 181 25.19 -1.46 36.73
N PRO A 182 24.09 -0.70 36.52
CA PRO A 182 23.53 -0.47 35.19
C PRO A 182 24.53 0.12 34.20
N ARG A 183 25.38 1.07 34.62
CA ARG A 183 26.40 1.66 33.73
C ARG A 183 27.45 0.65 33.27
N LEU A 184 27.90 -0.24 34.15
CA LEU A 184 28.89 -1.26 33.79
C LEU A 184 28.31 -2.31 32.83
N LEU A 185 27.02 -2.62 32.96
CA LEU A 185 26.34 -3.62 32.12
C LEU A 185 25.69 -3.04 30.86
N GLN A 186 25.64 -1.71 30.70
CA GLN A 186 24.90 -1.05 29.62
C GLN A 186 25.30 -1.57 28.23
N ALA A 187 26.59 -1.59 27.89
CA ALA A 187 27.05 -2.06 26.57
C ALA A 187 26.71 -3.53 26.32
N ARG A 188 26.79 -4.38 27.35
CA ARG A 188 26.40 -5.79 27.27
C ARG A 188 24.89 -5.95 27.08
N ALA A 189 24.09 -5.11 27.71
CA ALA A 189 22.64 -5.12 27.55
C ALA A 189 22.23 -4.63 26.17
N GLU A 190 22.84 -3.55 25.68
CA GLU A 190 22.59 -3.02 24.33
C GLU A 190 22.93 -4.07 23.25
N THR A 191 24.08 -4.75 23.36
CA THR A 191 24.46 -5.82 22.43
C THR A 191 23.53 -7.03 22.52
N ALA A 192 23.11 -7.44 23.72
CA ALA A 192 22.17 -8.56 23.89
C ALA A 192 20.77 -8.24 23.32
N ASN A 193 20.26 -7.02 23.55
CA ASN A 193 18.98 -6.56 23.00
C ASN A 193 19.05 -6.45 21.46
N ALA A 194 20.16 -5.93 20.91
CA ALA A 194 20.37 -5.85 19.47
C ALA A 194 20.41 -7.24 18.81
N GLY A 195 21.17 -8.18 19.39
CA GLY A 195 21.28 -9.55 18.88
C GLY A 195 19.94 -10.29 18.89
N TYR A 196 19.14 -10.13 19.95
CA TYR A 196 17.77 -10.68 19.99
C TYR A 196 16.87 -10.07 18.91
N LYS A 197 16.90 -8.74 18.76
CA LYS A 197 16.09 -8.04 17.76
C LYS A 197 16.45 -8.48 16.33
N GLU A 198 17.73 -8.59 16.00
CA GLU A 198 18.16 -9.10 14.69
C GLU A 198 17.71 -10.55 14.43
N ALA A 199 17.84 -11.43 15.44
CA ALA A 199 17.36 -12.82 15.33
C ALA A 199 15.84 -12.87 15.11
N GLN A 200 15.08 -12.02 15.81
CA GLN A 200 13.64 -11.89 15.66
C GLN A 200 13.24 -11.39 14.27
N GLU A 201 13.94 -10.38 13.74
CA GLU A 201 13.73 -9.87 12.37
C GLU A 201 14.02 -10.94 11.32
N ARG A 202 15.14 -11.67 11.45
CA ARG A 202 15.48 -12.80 10.56
C ARG A 202 14.40 -13.88 10.57
N PHE A 203 13.91 -14.27 11.74
CA PHE A 203 12.85 -15.28 11.85
C PHE A 203 11.53 -14.77 11.24
N SER A 204 11.16 -13.51 11.50
CA SER A 204 9.95 -12.89 10.96
C SER A 204 9.96 -12.83 9.43
N ASN A 205 11.11 -12.48 8.83
CA ASN A 205 11.29 -12.49 7.38
C ASN A 205 11.15 -13.90 6.79
N THR A 206 11.70 -14.92 7.45
CA THR A 206 11.48 -16.31 7.03
C THR A 206 10.00 -16.69 7.06
N ILE A 207 9.25 -16.29 8.10
CA ILE A 207 7.80 -16.55 8.17
C ILE A 207 7.06 -15.84 7.03
N ASP A 208 7.40 -14.57 6.75
CA ASP A 208 6.81 -13.80 5.64
C ASP A 208 7.07 -14.49 4.28
N GLU A 209 8.31 -14.92 4.03
CA GLU A 209 8.67 -15.72 2.85
C GLU A 209 7.87 -17.02 2.76
N MET A 210 7.71 -17.75 3.89
CA MET A 210 6.98 -19.02 3.91
C MET A 210 5.49 -18.85 3.64
N VAL A 211 4.87 -17.80 4.17
CA VAL A 211 3.44 -17.51 3.96
C VAL A 211 3.20 -17.10 2.50
N LYS A 212 4.01 -16.18 1.97
CA LYS A 212 3.92 -15.75 0.57
C LYS A 212 4.21 -16.89 -0.41
N GLY A 213 5.21 -17.71 -0.10
CA GLY A 213 5.67 -18.84 -0.92
C GLY A 213 4.92 -20.14 -0.69
N HIS A 214 3.80 -20.16 0.06
CA HIS A 214 3.16 -21.40 0.51
C HIS A 214 2.84 -22.38 -0.63
N LYS A 215 2.30 -21.88 -1.75
CA LYS A 215 1.98 -22.69 -2.94
C LYS A 215 3.24 -23.34 -3.51
N THR A 216 4.34 -22.58 -3.64
CA THR A 216 5.64 -23.09 -4.12
C THR A 216 6.22 -24.14 -3.18
N ILE A 217 6.15 -23.90 -1.88
CA ILE A 217 6.66 -24.83 -0.86
C ILE A 217 5.92 -26.16 -0.91
N LYS A 218 4.59 -26.12 -1.03
CA LYS A 218 3.75 -27.30 -1.17
C LYS A 218 3.98 -28.00 -2.50
N GLY A 219 4.01 -27.25 -3.60
CA GLY A 219 4.22 -27.78 -4.95
C GLY A 219 5.56 -28.48 -5.12
N LEU A 220 6.62 -27.96 -4.50
CA LEU A 220 7.98 -28.53 -4.52
C LEU A 220 8.27 -29.50 -3.36
N HIS A 221 7.29 -29.78 -2.50
CA HIS A 221 7.43 -30.62 -1.31
C HIS A 221 8.61 -30.23 -0.37
N GLN A 222 8.87 -28.94 -0.18
CA GLN A 222 10.04 -28.42 0.57
C GLN A 222 9.79 -28.19 2.08
N GLN A 223 8.69 -28.70 2.64
CA GLN A 223 8.31 -28.45 4.04
C GLN A 223 9.39 -28.88 5.04
N ALA A 224 10.06 -30.01 4.79
CA ALA A 224 11.08 -30.54 5.72
C ALA A 224 12.31 -29.63 5.80
N ARG A 225 12.79 -29.11 4.66
CA ARG A 225 13.92 -28.18 4.58
C ARG A 225 13.63 -26.88 5.33
N LEU A 226 12.44 -26.33 5.12
CA LEU A 226 12.02 -25.09 5.76
C LEU A 226 11.76 -25.27 7.26
N ARG A 227 11.21 -26.42 7.67
CA ARG A 227 11.09 -26.77 9.09
C ARG A 227 12.44 -26.79 9.79
N GLU A 228 13.49 -27.33 9.15
CA GLU A 228 14.84 -27.35 9.74
C GLU A 228 15.45 -25.95 9.82
N ARG A 229 15.27 -25.11 8.78
CA ARG A 229 15.69 -23.70 8.82
C ARG A 229 14.99 -22.94 9.94
N ALA A 230 13.68 -23.10 10.09
CA ALA A 230 12.91 -22.49 11.17
C ALA A 230 13.37 -23.00 12.55
N ARG A 231 13.64 -24.30 12.69
CA ARG A 231 14.15 -24.89 13.94
C ARG A 231 15.45 -24.22 14.39
N LYS A 232 16.41 -24.03 13.49
CA LYS A 232 17.69 -23.35 13.80
C LYS A 232 17.47 -21.89 14.22
N GLN A 233 16.65 -21.15 13.49
CA GLN A 233 16.35 -19.75 13.84
C GLN A 233 15.61 -19.62 15.17
N ILE A 234 14.69 -20.54 15.49
CA ILE A 234 14.02 -20.58 16.80
C ILE A 234 15.02 -20.87 17.92
N GLN A 235 16.00 -21.76 17.70
CA GLN A 235 17.05 -22.02 18.67
C GLN A 235 17.97 -20.81 18.89
N GLU A 236 18.35 -20.09 17.83
CA GLU A 236 19.07 -18.82 17.95
C GLU A 236 18.25 -17.78 18.71
N LEU A 237 16.96 -17.64 18.38
CA LEU A 237 16.07 -16.71 19.08
C LEU A 237 15.99 -17.02 20.57
N PHE A 238 15.97 -18.31 20.94
CA PHE A 238 16.01 -18.74 22.34
C PHE A 238 17.35 -18.39 23.01
N SER A 239 18.50 -18.66 22.37
CA SER A 239 19.81 -18.40 22.98
C SER A 239 20.08 -16.91 23.17
N PHE A 240 19.78 -16.09 22.17
CA PHE A 240 19.85 -14.63 22.28
C PHE A 240 18.83 -14.09 23.30
N GLY A 241 17.61 -14.64 23.30
CA GLY A 241 16.56 -14.27 24.25
C GLY A 241 16.95 -14.57 25.70
N LEU A 242 17.58 -15.72 25.97
CA LEU A 242 18.09 -16.06 27.29
C LEU A 242 19.21 -15.11 27.73
N ASN A 243 20.17 -14.80 26.87
CA ASN A 243 21.25 -13.86 27.19
C ASN A 243 20.72 -12.44 27.44
N MET A 244 19.76 -11.98 26.63
CA MET A 244 19.05 -10.71 26.83
C MET A 244 18.33 -10.71 28.18
N HIS A 245 17.55 -11.76 28.48
CA HIS A 245 16.81 -11.88 29.74
C HIS A 245 17.74 -11.87 30.96
N MET A 246 18.83 -12.64 30.93
CA MET A 246 19.81 -12.68 32.03
C MET A 246 20.49 -11.33 32.23
N THR A 247 20.85 -10.64 31.14
CA THR A 247 21.50 -9.33 31.22
C THR A 247 20.54 -8.27 31.75
N ASN A 248 19.30 -8.22 31.26
CA ASN A 248 18.28 -7.31 31.75
C ASN A 248 17.92 -7.60 33.22
N SER A 249 17.83 -8.87 33.61
CA SER A 249 17.59 -9.27 35.00
C SER A 249 18.71 -8.80 35.93
N LEU A 250 19.98 -8.84 35.48
CA LEU A 250 21.10 -8.30 36.24
C LEU A 250 21.04 -6.76 36.34
N MET A 251 20.63 -6.07 35.27
CA MET A 251 20.43 -4.62 35.29
C MET A 251 19.34 -4.19 36.28
N GLU A 252 18.33 -5.01 36.53
CA GLU A 252 17.28 -4.76 37.51
C GLU A 252 17.70 -5.11 38.95
N ARG A 253 18.39 -6.26 39.13
CA ARG A 253 18.81 -6.74 40.45
C ARG A 253 19.89 -5.87 41.11
N LEU A 254 20.84 -5.33 40.35
CA LEU A 254 21.94 -4.53 40.92
C LEU A 254 21.44 -3.24 41.62
N PRO A 255 20.57 -2.41 41.02
CA PRO A 255 19.92 -1.29 41.71
C PRO A 255 19.12 -1.73 42.95
N LEU A 256 18.40 -2.86 42.88
CA LEU A 256 17.62 -3.36 44.02
C LEU A 256 18.54 -3.74 45.21
N THR A 257 19.66 -4.42 44.94
CA THR A 257 20.65 -4.74 45.98
C THR A 257 21.28 -3.48 46.57
N ALA A 258 21.59 -2.48 45.73
CA ALA A 258 22.10 -1.19 46.20
C ALA A 258 21.07 -0.46 47.07
N LEU A 259 19.77 -0.52 46.72
CA LEU A 259 18.68 0.02 47.54
C LEU A 259 18.58 -0.68 48.90
N LEU A 260 18.75 -2.01 48.97
CA LEU A 260 18.75 -2.74 50.23
C LEU A 260 19.93 -2.33 51.14
N ILE A 261 21.13 -2.15 50.57
CA ILE A 261 22.29 -1.64 51.31
C ILE A 261 22.01 -0.21 51.81
N LEU A 262 21.44 0.63 50.95
CA LEU A 262 21.09 2.00 51.28
C LEU A 262 20.03 2.07 52.40
N ASN A 263 19.07 1.16 52.42
CA ASN A 263 18.11 1.01 53.51
C ASN A 263 18.81 0.68 54.84
N GLY A 264 19.82 -0.21 54.81
CA GLY A 264 20.64 -0.51 55.99
C GLY A 264 21.43 0.71 56.48
N ILE A 265 22.03 1.48 55.56
CA ILE A 265 22.71 2.74 55.87
C ILE A 265 21.73 3.75 56.47
N MET A 266 20.52 3.85 55.91
CA MET A 266 19.49 4.76 56.41
C MET A 266 19.03 4.38 57.81
N LEU A 267 18.82 3.08 58.10
CA LEU A 267 18.51 2.60 59.44
C LEU A 267 19.66 2.88 60.43
N GLY A 268 20.91 2.67 60.02
CA GLY A 268 22.08 2.94 60.86
C GLY A 268 22.26 4.42 61.18
N PHE A 269 22.29 5.28 60.15
CA PHE A 269 22.50 6.72 60.32
C PHE A 269 21.26 7.42 60.89
N GLY A 270 20.05 7.01 60.47
CA GLY A 270 18.80 7.48 61.06
C GLY A 270 18.67 7.08 62.53
N GLY A 271 19.05 5.84 62.88
CA GLY A 271 19.14 5.40 64.27
C GLY A 271 20.14 6.20 65.10
N TYR A 272 21.32 6.52 64.53
CA TYR A 272 22.30 7.40 65.17
C TYR A 272 21.72 8.79 65.49
N LEU A 273 20.97 9.39 64.55
CA LEU A 273 20.32 10.70 64.74
C LEU A 273 19.20 10.63 65.79
N ILE A 274 18.43 9.54 65.82
CA ILE A 274 17.40 9.32 66.87
C ILE A 274 18.05 9.22 68.25
N LEU A 275 19.14 8.47 68.38
CA LEU A 275 19.85 8.29 69.66
C LEU A 275 20.55 9.57 70.16
N HIS A 276 20.75 10.58 69.30
CA HIS A 276 21.31 11.88 69.65
C HIS A 276 20.25 12.98 69.76
N ASP A 277 18.96 12.63 69.75
CA ASP A 277 17.82 13.57 69.78
C ASP A 277 17.78 14.58 68.61
N ASP A 278 18.53 14.32 67.53
CA ASP A 278 18.53 15.12 66.30
C ASP A 278 17.28 14.83 65.44
N MET A 279 16.61 13.68 65.63
CA MET A 279 15.43 13.27 64.86
C MET A 279 14.48 12.39 65.69
N THR A 280 13.16 12.56 65.53
CA THR A 280 12.16 11.70 66.18
C THR A 280 11.96 10.37 65.44
N VAL A 281 11.45 9.34 66.14
CA VAL A 281 11.10 8.06 65.53
C VAL A 281 10.03 8.23 64.44
N GLY A 282 9.02 9.07 64.67
CA GLY A 282 8.03 9.42 63.66
C GLY A 282 8.65 10.15 62.46
N GLY A 283 9.59 11.06 62.70
CA GLY A 283 10.33 11.77 61.65
C GLY A 283 11.12 10.81 60.75
N PHE A 284 11.78 9.82 61.34
CA PHE A 284 12.47 8.77 60.60
C PHE A 284 11.51 7.89 59.77
N MET A 285 10.37 7.48 60.35
CA MET A 285 9.37 6.70 59.62
C MET A 285 8.83 7.47 58.41
N ALA A 286 8.49 8.74 58.58
CA ALA A 286 8.06 9.61 57.49
C ALA A 286 9.15 9.76 56.41
N PHE A 287 10.41 9.98 56.83
CA PHE A 287 11.56 10.07 55.94
C PHE A 287 11.74 8.77 55.13
N PHE A 288 11.72 7.61 55.79
CA PHE A 288 11.90 6.30 55.17
C PHE A 288 10.81 6.03 54.12
N THR A 289 9.54 6.23 54.46
CA THR A 289 8.42 6.04 53.54
C THR A 289 8.50 7.00 52.35
N LEU A 290 8.83 8.27 52.59
CA LEU A 290 8.97 9.27 51.54
C LEU A 290 10.15 8.95 50.60
N PHE A 291 11.28 8.49 51.16
CA PHE A 291 12.43 8.06 50.36
C PHE A 291 12.07 6.90 49.44
N MET A 292 11.36 5.89 49.95
CA MET A 292 10.90 4.77 49.13
C MET A 292 9.96 5.24 48.02
N SER A 293 9.07 6.20 48.29
CA SER A 293 8.18 6.79 47.29
C SER A 293 8.95 7.53 46.19
N VAL A 294 9.97 8.32 46.55
CA VAL A 294 10.83 9.04 45.58
C VAL A 294 11.64 8.05 44.75
N GLY A 295 12.18 7.00 45.37
CA GLY A 295 12.90 5.92 44.68
C GLY A 295 12.00 5.19 43.67
N GLN A 296 10.75 4.91 44.05
CA GLN A 296 9.77 4.30 43.15
C GLN A 296 9.44 5.21 41.98
N ALA A 297 9.23 6.51 42.21
CA ALA A 297 8.99 7.48 41.14
C ALA A 297 10.16 7.56 40.14
N ALA A 298 11.40 7.54 40.63
CA ALA A 298 12.59 7.49 39.78
C ALA A 298 12.69 6.19 38.96
N SER A 299 12.33 5.05 39.56
CA SER A 299 12.24 3.77 38.88
C SER A 299 11.18 3.78 37.77
N ASN A 300 9.99 4.31 38.09
CA ASN A 300 8.88 4.48 37.15
C ASN A 300 9.29 5.31 35.91
N LEU A 301 10.01 6.42 36.10
CA LEU A 301 10.55 7.21 34.99
C LEU A 301 11.53 6.42 34.11
N SER A 302 12.36 5.55 34.71
CA SER A 302 13.32 4.74 33.97
C SER A 302 12.62 3.77 33.01
N PHE A 303 11.45 3.22 33.39
CA PHE A 303 10.63 2.37 32.53
C PHE A 303 9.91 3.13 31.38
N LEU A 304 9.80 4.45 31.45
CA LEU A 304 9.19 5.24 30.37
C LEU A 304 10.14 5.50 29.19
N ILE A 305 11.45 5.56 29.45
CA ILE A 305 12.45 5.95 28.45
C ILE A 305 12.35 5.08 27.17
N PRO A 306 12.30 3.73 27.25
CA PRO A 306 12.15 2.89 26.06
C PRO A 306 10.90 3.23 25.24
N ASN A 307 9.74 3.36 25.90
CA ASN A 307 8.48 3.70 25.21
C ASN A 307 8.56 5.03 24.46
N LEU A 308 9.24 6.04 25.02
CA LEU A 308 9.44 7.34 24.38
C LEU A 308 10.42 7.25 23.19
N ILE A 309 11.46 6.42 23.29
CA ILE A 309 12.41 6.18 22.21
C ILE A 309 11.72 5.45 21.05
N ASP A 310 11.00 4.37 21.32
CA ASP A 310 10.31 3.57 20.31
C ASP A 310 9.25 4.40 19.57
N SER A 311 8.46 5.16 20.32
CA SER A 311 7.42 6.02 19.74
C SER A 311 8.01 7.18 18.94
N SER A 312 9.27 7.58 19.19
CA SER A 312 9.92 8.63 18.40
C SER A 312 10.16 8.24 16.94
N VAL A 313 10.22 6.93 16.65
CA VAL A 313 10.27 6.41 15.28
C VAL A 313 8.90 6.58 14.61
N SER A 314 7.81 6.32 15.33
CA SER A 314 6.43 6.53 14.87
C SER A 314 6.16 8.01 14.56
N PHE A 315 6.54 8.92 15.47
CA PHE A 315 6.46 10.36 15.24
C PHE A 315 7.19 10.80 13.97
N ARG A 316 8.40 10.28 13.73
CA ARG A 316 9.16 10.61 12.53
C ARG A 316 8.45 10.11 11.27
N ARG A 317 8.02 8.85 11.26
CA ARG A 317 7.41 8.21 10.09
C ARG A 317 6.08 8.85 9.71
N VAL A 318 5.29 9.31 10.69
CA VAL A 318 4.07 10.10 10.44
C VAL A 318 4.41 11.52 9.99
N GLY A 319 5.41 12.17 10.59
CA GLY A 319 5.89 13.48 10.16
C GLY A 319 6.39 13.47 8.72
N GLU A 320 7.13 12.43 8.31
CA GLU A 320 7.59 12.23 6.94
C GLU A 320 6.44 12.18 5.92
N ILE A 321 5.25 11.70 6.32
CA ILE A 321 4.04 11.71 5.48
C ILE A 321 3.51 13.13 5.36
N PHE A 322 3.32 13.84 6.48
CA PHE A 322 2.85 15.23 6.46
C PHE A 322 3.79 16.20 5.72
N ASP A 323 5.09 15.90 5.70
CA ASP A 323 6.09 16.66 4.96
C ASP A 323 6.05 16.40 3.44
N GLN A 324 5.33 15.36 2.97
CA GLN A 324 5.15 15.12 1.53
C GLN A 324 4.15 16.13 0.95
N GLN A 325 4.59 16.85 -0.07
CA GLN A 325 3.68 17.64 -0.91
C GLN A 325 3.14 16.77 -2.04
N PRO A 326 1.86 16.96 -2.44
CA PRO A 326 1.30 16.29 -3.60
C PRO A 326 2.15 16.60 -4.84
N GLY A 327 2.51 15.56 -5.61
CA GLY A 327 3.29 15.73 -6.84
C GLY A 327 2.52 16.42 -7.98
N VAL A 328 1.19 16.51 -7.84
CA VAL A 328 0.28 17.28 -8.70
C VAL A 328 -0.55 18.14 -7.75
N PRO A 329 -0.07 19.32 -7.35
CA PRO A 329 -0.82 20.18 -6.44
C PRO A 329 -1.96 20.88 -7.18
N GLU A 330 -3.10 21.04 -6.51
CA GLU A 330 -4.14 21.94 -7.00
C GLU A 330 -3.64 23.38 -6.97
N ALA A 331 -4.02 24.18 -7.98
CA ALA A 331 -3.62 25.57 -8.07
C ALA A 331 -4.22 26.38 -6.90
N ALA A 332 -3.49 27.39 -6.42
CA ALA A 332 -3.97 28.22 -5.29
C ALA A 332 -5.29 28.93 -5.57
N ASN A 333 -5.54 29.31 -6.84
CA ASN A 333 -6.81 29.82 -7.32
C ASN A 333 -7.18 29.01 -8.57
N PRO A 334 -7.84 27.86 -8.42
CA PRO A 334 -8.13 26.97 -9.54
C PRO A 334 -9.26 27.53 -10.40
N ILE A 335 -9.13 27.35 -11.72
CA ILE A 335 -10.15 27.75 -12.69
C ILE A 335 -11.18 26.62 -12.83
N GLU A 336 -12.47 26.95 -12.70
CA GLU A 336 -13.56 26.02 -13.00
C GLU A 336 -13.70 25.85 -14.52
N LEU A 337 -13.61 24.61 -15.01
CA LEU A 337 -13.80 24.32 -16.43
C LEU A 337 -15.26 24.55 -16.87
N PRO A 338 -15.49 25.12 -18.06
CA PRO A 338 -16.83 25.17 -18.65
C PRO A 338 -17.44 23.78 -18.83
N ALA A 339 -18.77 23.70 -18.83
CA ALA A 339 -19.49 22.43 -19.00
C ALA A 339 -19.30 21.77 -20.38
N SER A 340 -18.78 22.50 -21.35
CA SER A 340 -18.50 22.05 -22.72
C SER A 340 -17.01 22.03 -22.98
N ILE A 341 -16.55 21.01 -23.69
CA ILE A 341 -15.16 20.89 -24.18
C ILE A 341 -15.18 21.18 -25.67
N THR A 342 -14.18 21.93 -26.17
CA THR A 342 -13.98 22.21 -27.60
C THR A 342 -12.76 21.49 -28.18
N SER A 343 -11.67 21.38 -27.42
CA SER A 343 -10.46 20.70 -27.84
C SER A 343 -9.61 20.23 -26.65
N ILE A 344 -8.75 19.24 -26.90
CA ILE A 344 -7.75 18.75 -25.95
C ILE A 344 -6.41 18.71 -26.67
N ARG A 345 -5.37 19.27 -26.05
CA ARG A 345 -4.07 19.49 -26.68
C ARG A 345 -2.94 19.00 -25.78
N MET A 346 -1.96 18.33 -26.39
CA MET A 346 -0.62 18.16 -25.81
C MET A 346 0.35 18.92 -26.71
N GLU A 347 1.20 19.76 -26.11
CA GLU A 347 2.16 20.57 -26.83
C GLU A 347 3.56 20.28 -26.32
N ARG A 348 4.38 19.63 -27.15
CA ARG A 348 5.78 19.28 -26.87
C ARG A 348 6.00 18.61 -25.52
N VAL A 349 5.11 17.68 -25.17
CA VAL A 349 5.08 17.05 -23.86
C VAL A 349 6.21 16.05 -23.71
N THR A 350 7.04 16.25 -22.69
CA THR A 350 8.04 15.27 -22.23
C THR A 350 7.74 14.90 -20.78
N PHE A 351 7.71 13.60 -20.49
CA PHE A 351 7.38 13.10 -19.16
C PHE A 351 8.11 11.79 -18.84
N GLY A 352 8.48 11.65 -17.58
CA GLY A 352 9.09 10.47 -16.99
C GLY A 352 8.65 10.25 -15.55
N TYR A 353 8.30 9.01 -15.17
CA TYR A 353 7.97 8.64 -13.78
C TYR A 353 9.16 8.81 -12.83
N THR A 354 10.38 8.70 -13.37
CA THR A 354 11.64 9.00 -12.69
C THR A 354 12.39 10.09 -13.46
N GLU A 355 13.31 10.78 -12.79
CA GLU A 355 14.15 11.79 -13.45
C GLU A 355 15.09 11.19 -14.50
N GLU A 356 15.38 9.89 -14.41
CA GLU A 356 16.35 9.20 -15.27
C GLU A 356 15.76 8.71 -16.60
N THR A 357 14.44 8.54 -16.69
CA THR A 357 13.81 7.91 -17.86
C THR A 357 12.59 8.68 -18.35
N ASP A 358 12.58 9.00 -19.64
CA ASP A 358 11.43 9.64 -20.30
C ASP A 358 10.58 8.59 -21.01
N GLN A 359 9.35 8.41 -20.54
CA GLN A 359 8.33 7.55 -21.17
C GLN A 359 7.60 8.27 -22.30
N LEU A 360 7.52 9.60 -22.28
CA LEU A 360 7.08 10.43 -23.40
C LEU A 360 8.13 11.47 -23.74
N ARG A 361 8.36 11.70 -25.03
CA ARG A 361 9.42 12.58 -25.54
C ARG A 361 8.86 13.46 -26.65
N ASP A 362 8.73 14.75 -26.37
CA ASP A 362 8.28 15.76 -27.35
C ASP A 362 6.96 15.41 -28.06
N VAL A 363 5.98 14.91 -27.30
CA VAL A 363 4.68 14.49 -27.83
C VAL A 363 3.77 15.70 -28.05
N SER A 364 3.32 15.89 -29.29
CA SER A 364 2.33 16.92 -29.64
C SER A 364 1.13 16.28 -30.34
N LEU A 365 -0.08 16.58 -29.86
CA LEU A 365 -1.33 16.10 -30.46
C LEU A 365 -2.48 17.07 -30.19
N HIS A 366 -3.47 17.03 -31.08
CA HIS A 366 -4.69 17.84 -30.99
C HIS A 366 -5.91 16.96 -31.22
N ILE A 367 -6.84 16.97 -30.27
CA ILE A 367 -8.07 16.18 -30.28
C ILE A 367 -9.24 17.15 -30.28
N ALA A 368 -10.09 17.06 -31.30
CA ALA A 368 -11.29 17.88 -31.40
C ALA A 368 -12.39 17.32 -30.49
N ALA A 369 -13.24 18.18 -29.94
CA ALA A 369 -14.40 17.72 -29.18
C ALA A 369 -15.36 16.86 -30.01
N GLY A 370 -15.94 15.84 -29.38
CA GLY A 370 -16.82 14.88 -30.04
C GLY A 370 -16.12 13.94 -31.02
N SER A 371 -14.78 13.96 -31.08
CA SER A 371 -14.02 12.99 -31.88
C SER A 371 -13.71 11.72 -31.09
N TYR A 372 -13.58 10.62 -31.82
CA TYR A 372 -13.04 9.35 -31.33
C TYR A 372 -11.58 9.23 -31.75
N THR A 373 -10.67 9.41 -30.80
CA THR A 373 -9.22 9.28 -30.99
C THR A 373 -8.68 7.99 -30.39
N ALA A 374 -7.80 7.32 -31.11
CA ALA A 374 -7.16 6.08 -30.66
C ALA A 374 -5.65 6.21 -30.53
N PHE A 375 -5.09 5.69 -29.44
CA PHE A 375 -3.65 5.54 -29.24
C PHE A 375 -3.27 4.07 -29.40
N VAL A 376 -2.38 3.79 -30.35
CA VAL A 376 -1.97 2.42 -30.72
C VAL A 376 -0.46 2.27 -30.71
N GLY A 377 0.04 1.05 -30.56
CA GLY A 377 1.48 0.76 -30.50
C GLY A 377 1.81 -0.37 -29.51
N SER A 378 3.06 -0.82 -29.52
CA SER A 378 3.53 -1.93 -28.66
C SER A 378 3.40 -1.62 -27.16
N SER A 379 3.40 -2.66 -26.32
CA SER A 379 3.47 -2.47 -24.86
C SER A 379 4.71 -1.63 -24.48
N GLY A 380 4.55 -0.71 -23.52
CA GLY A 380 5.62 0.20 -23.11
C GLY A 380 5.91 1.38 -24.05
N SER A 381 5.13 1.58 -25.12
CA SER A 381 5.36 2.68 -26.08
C SER A 381 4.99 4.09 -25.60
N GLY A 382 4.34 4.21 -24.43
CA GLY A 382 3.94 5.50 -23.82
C GLY A 382 2.44 5.82 -23.86
N LYS A 383 1.60 4.95 -24.46
CA LYS A 383 0.15 5.19 -24.64
C LYS A 383 -0.61 5.47 -23.33
N SER A 384 -0.52 4.56 -22.35
CA SER A 384 -1.20 4.72 -21.06
C SER A 384 -0.64 5.89 -20.27
N THR A 385 0.66 6.19 -20.41
CA THR A 385 1.28 7.39 -19.82
C THR A 385 0.68 8.68 -20.40
N ALA A 386 0.46 8.77 -21.71
CA ALA A 386 -0.21 9.92 -22.33
C ALA A 386 -1.65 10.08 -21.80
N LEU A 387 -2.37 8.97 -21.67
CA LEU A 387 -3.74 8.96 -21.14
C LEU A 387 -3.81 9.38 -19.65
N GLN A 388 -2.81 9.00 -18.85
CA GLN A 388 -2.69 9.45 -17.45
C GLN A 388 -2.38 10.95 -17.32
N LEU A 389 -1.59 11.52 -18.24
CA LEU A 389 -1.35 12.98 -18.30
C LEU A 389 -2.60 13.75 -18.74
N LEU A 390 -3.36 13.23 -19.71
CA LEU A 390 -4.65 13.80 -20.12
C LEU A 390 -5.69 13.74 -19.00
N SER A 391 -5.58 12.72 -18.12
CA SER A 391 -6.36 12.62 -16.89
C SER A 391 -5.78 13.48 -15.75
N ARG A 392 -4.65 14.16 -15.94
CA ARG A 392 -3.91 14.88 -14.88
C ARG A 392 -3.69 14.04 -13.61
N PHE A 393 -3.35 12.76 -13.75
CA PHE A 393 -2.78 11.98 -12.63
C PHE A 393 -1.29 12.30 -12.41
N TYR A 394 -0.67 12.87 -13.44
CA TYR A 394 0.68 13.40 -13.45
C TYR A 394 0.69 14.73 -14.20
N ASP A 395 1.68 15.57 -13.91
CA ASP A 395 1.98 16.76 -14.69
C ASP A 395 3.21 16.51 -15.57
N PRO A 396 3.26 17.07 -16.80
CA PRO A 396 4.40 16.91 -17.69
C PRO A 396 5.64 17.64 -17.14
N ARG A 397 6.84 17.09 -17.40
CA ARG A 397 8.10 17.76 -17.03
C ARG A 397 8.39 18.95 -17.94
N GLN A 398 8.07 18.82 -19.22
CA GLN A 398 8.16 19.88 -20.22
C GLN A 398 6.93 19.84 -21.13
N GLY A 399 6.61 20.99 -21.72
CA GLY A 399 5.41 21.13 -22.54
C GLY A 399 4.16 21.39 -21.71
N THR A 400 3.01 21.34 -22.38
CA THR A 400 1.72 21.67 -21.79
C THR A 400 0.67 20.64 -22.19
N VAL A 401 -0.19 20.27 -21.25
CA VAL A 401 -1.43 19.54 -21.53
C VAL A 401 -2.57 20.50 -21.22
N ALA A 402 -3.44 20.74 -22.20
CA ALA A 402 -4.50 21.72 -22.10
C ALA A 402 -5.85 21.12 -22.52
N MET A 403 -6.91 21.58 -21.86
CA MET A 403 -8.29 21.40 -22.29
C MET A 403 -8.83 22.78 -22.65
N ASP A 404 -9.23 22.95 -23.90
CA ASP A 404 -9.49 24.25 -24.51
C ASP A 404 -8.27 25.17 -24.35
N ASP A 405 -8.47 26.39 -23.88
CA ASP A 405 -7.41 27.37 -23.64
C ASP A 405 -6.84 27.31 -22.22
N TYR A 406 -7.21 26.30 -21.44
CA TYR A 406 -6.78 26.12 -20.06
C TYR A 406 -5.74 25.00 -19.94
N ASP A 407 -4.55 25.36 -19.46
CA ASP A 407 -3.56 24.39 -18.99
C ASP A 407 -4.16 23.56 -17.85
N LEU A 408 -4.04 22.24 -17.93
CA LEU A 408 -4.60 21.37 -16.91
C LEU A 408 -4.04 21.65 -15.51
N ARG A 409 -2.85 22.25 -15.38
CA ARG A 409 -2.26 22.63 -14.08
C ARG A 409 -2.99 23.77 -13.38
N THR A 410 -3.76 24.58 -14.11
CA THR A 410 -4.44 25.77 -13.55
C THR A 410 -5.90 25.55 -13.22
N VAL A 411 -6.49 24.43 -13.66
CA VAL A 411 -7.91 24.12 -13.45
C VAL A 411 -8.15 23.39 -12.12
N SER A 412 -9.39 23.47 -11.62
CA SER A 412 -9.80 22.68 -10.44
C SER A 412 -9.87 21.20 -10.81
N GLU A 413 -9.34 20.35 -9.93
CA GLU A 413 -9.43 18.90 -10.09
C GLU A 413 -10.88 18.43 -10.07
N ALA A 414 -11.72 19.00 -9.21
CA ALA A 414 -13.14 18.66 -9.13
C ALA A 414 -13.85 18.91 -10.47
N SER A 415 -13.59 20.06 -11.10
CA SER A 415 -14.15 20.42 -12.41
C SER A 415 -13.68 19.45 -13.51
N LEU A 416 -12.39 19.10 -13.52
CA LEU A 416 -11.82 18.17 -14.48
C LEU A 416 -12.40 16.76 -14.31
N ARG A 417 -12.54 16.27 -13.07
CA ARG A 417 -13.08 14.94 -12.74
C ARG A 417 -14.58 14.83 -12.99
N LYS A 418 -15.31 15.95 -12.96
CA LYS A 418 -16.72 16.00 -13.34
C LYS A 418 -16.91 15.88 -14.86
N LEU A 419 -16.01 16.46 -15.64
CA LEU A 419 -16.09 16.43 -17.12
C LEU A 419 -15.46 15.17 -17.73
N SER A 420 -14.48 14.57 -17.05
CA SER A 420 -13.72 13.43 -17.55
C SER A 420 -13.93 12.17 -16.72
N THR A 421 -14.01 11.02 -17.39
CA THR A 421 -14.02 9.71 -16.73
C THR A 421 -12.96 8.82 -17.33
N LEU A 422 -12.16 8.21 -16.47
CA LEU A 422 -11.17 7.21 -16.82
C LEU A 422 -11.70 5.82 -16.47
N VAL A 423 -11.69 4.92 -17.46
CA VAL A 423 -11.89 3.48 -17.26
C VAL A 423 -10.56 2.78 -17.47
N THR A 424 -9.99 2.22 -16.41
CA THR A 424 -8.71 1.53 -16.42
C THR A 424 -8.86 0.03 -16.69
N GLN A 425 -7.80 -0.59 -17.19
CA GLN A 425 -7.72 -2.05 -17.36
C GLN A 425 -7.96 -2.80 -16.05
N ASP A 426 -7.27 -2.39 -14.98
CA ASP A 426 -7.47 -2.90 -13.63
C ASP A 426 -8.58 -2.11 -12.94
N THR A 427 -9.79 -2.66 -12.97
CA THR A 427 -10.95 -2.06 -12.31
C THR A 427 -10.97 -2.40 -10.81
N PHE A 428 -11.07 -1.37 -9.97
CA PHE A 428 -11.27 -1.51 -8.53
C PHE A 428 -12.74 -1.44 -8.15
N LEU A 429 -13.20 -2.40 -7.32
CA LEU A 429 -14.53 -2.39 -6.71
C LEU A 429 -14.41 -2.30 -5.19
N PHE A 430 -15.20 -1.44 -4.57
CA PHE A 430 -15.24 -1.29 -3.11
C PHE A 430 -15.95 -2.48 -2.45
N ASN A 431 -15.60 -2.75 -1.19
CA ASN A 431 -16.19 -3.80 -0.38
C ASN A 431 -17.60 -3.41 0.10
N THR A 432 -18.54 -3.34 -0.84
CA THR A 432 -19.94 -2.94 -0.65
C THR A 432 -20.82 -3.61 -1.71
N THR A 433 -22.12 -3.31 -1.76
CA THR A 433 -23.04 -3.84 -2.76
C THR A 433 -22.66 -3.42 -4.19
N ILE A 434 -23.14 -4.16 -5.20
CA ILE A 434 -23.03 -3.74 -6.60
C ILE A 434 -23.73 -2.39 -6.83
N ARG A 435 -24.88 -2.19 -6.20
CA ARG A 435 -25.62 -0.93 -6.22
C ARG A 435 -24.74 0.24 -5.78
N ASP A 436 -24.14 0.16 -4.60
CA ASP A 436 -23.29 1.23 -4.07
C ASP A 436 -22.02 1.42 -4.90
N ASN A 437 -21.48 0.32 -5.44
CA ASN A 437 -20.38 0.39 -6.39
C ASN A 437 -20.77 1.14 -7.67
N LEU A 438 -21.99 1.02 -8.19
CA LEU A 438 -22.44 1.76 -9.38
C LEU A 438 -22.76 3.22 -9.05
N LEU A 439 -23.25 3.50 -7.85
CA LEU A 439 -23.72 4.83 -7.41
C LEU A 439 -22.67 5.65 -6.64
N LEU A 440 -21.38 5.33 -6.73
CA LEU A 440 -20.29 5.99 -5.99
C LEU A 440 -20.27 7.52 -6.13
N ASP A 441 -20.72 8.04 -7.27
CA ASP A 441 -20.68 9.46 -7.58
C ASP A 441 -21.80 10.29 -6.95
N GLY A 442 -22.80 9.64 -6.34
CA GLY A 442 -23.81 10.22 -5.46
C GLY A 442 -24.35 11.59 -5.87
N VAL A 443 -25.58 11.61 -6.41
CA VAL A 443 -26.75 12.28 -5.80
C VAL A 443 -27.91 12.44 -6.80
N ASP A 444 -27.70 12.34 -8.12
CA ASP A 444 -28.78 12.57 -9.11
C ASP A 444 -29.03 11.38 -10.07
N VAL A 445 -28.92 10.15 -9.59
CA VAL A 445 -29.10 8.94 -10.41
C VAL A 445 -30.21 8.08 -9.81
N THR A 446 -31.26 7.80 -10.59
CA THR A 446 -32.35 6.93 -10.16
C THR A 446 -31.96 5.46 -10.31
N ASP A 447 -32.64 4.55 -9.59
CA ASP A 447 -32.44 3.11 -9.78
C ASP A 447 -32.73 2.69 -11.24
N ALA A 448 -33.64 3.39 -11.94
CA ALA A 448 -33.92 3.15 -13.35
C ALA A 448 -32.71 3.49 -14.23
N ASP A 449 -32.04 4.60 -13.97
CA ASP A 449 -30.81 4.99 -14.68
C ASP A 449 -29.69 3.97 -14.44
N MET A 450 -29.55 3.50 -13.19
CA MET A 450 -28.61 2.43 -12.84
C MET A 450 -28.86 1.15 -13.63
N VAL A 451 -30.12 0.70 -13.70
CA VAL A 451 -30.51 -0.48 -14.48
C VAL A 451 -30.24 -0.27 -15.97
N GLU A 452 -30.57 0.90 -16.51
CA GLU A 452 -30.36 1.23 -17.91
C GLU A 452 -28.87 1.25 -18.28
N ALA A 453 -28.03 1.86 -17.45
CA ALA A 453 -26.57 1.82 -17.63
C ALA A 453 -26.00 0.40 -17.56
N ALA A 454 -26.51 -0.43 -16.64
CA ALA A 454 -26.10 -1.82 -16.54
C ALA A 454 -26.55 -2.66 -17.75
N LYS A 455 -27.69 -2.34 -18.37
CA LYS A 455 -28.14 -2.96 -19.63
C LYS A 455 -27.26 -2.54 -20.80
N GLN A 456 -26.95 -1.25 -20.91
CA GLN A 456 -26.03 -0.74 -21.93
C GLN A 456 -24.62 -1.34 -21.80
N ALA A 457 -24.15 -1.56 -20.57
CA ALA A 457 -22.90 -2.26 -20.29
C ALA A 457 -22.99 -3.80 -20.34
N LYS A 458 -24.14 -4.38 -20.70
CA LYS A 458 -24.37 -5.83 -20.83
C LYS A 458 -24.05 -6.64 -19.57
N ILE A 459 -24.32 -6.07 -18.41
CA ILE A 459 -24.11 -6.73 -17.10
C ILE A 459 -25.40 -6.92 -16.31
N HIS A 460 -26.50 -6.25 -16.70
CA HIS A 460 -27.79 -6.35 -16.02
C HIS A 460 -28.26 -7.80 -15.84
N ASP A 461 -28.29 -8.60 -16.91
CA ASP A 461 -28.82 -9.97 -16.85
C ASP A 461 -27.98 -10.87 -15.93
N VAL A 462 -26.66 -10.65 -15.93
CA VAL A 462 -25.72 -11.34 -15.03
C VAL A 462 -26.01 -10.94 -13.58
N ILE A 463 -26.11 -9.64 -13.29
CA ILE A 463 -26.43 -9.14 -11.94
C ILE A 463 -27.79 -9.67 -11.49
N ALA A 464 -28.80 -9.60 -12.34
CA ALA A 464 -30.16 -10.06 -12.05
C ALA A 464 -30.24 -11.57 -11.82
N SER A 465 -29.32 -12.36 -12.39
CA SER A 465 -29.21 -13.79 -12.14
C SER A 465 -28.63 -14.15 -10.77
N TRP A 466 -27.94 -13.21 -10.11
CA TRP A 466 -27.37 -13.44 -8.79
C TRP A 466 -28.46 -13.44 -7.71
N PRO A 467 -28.36 -14.28 -6.65
CA PRO A 467 -29.40 -14.41 -5.63
C PRO A 467 -29.82 -13.09 -4.96
N ALA A 468 -28.90 -12.13 -4.83
CA ALA A 468 -29.15 -10.83 -4.23
C ALA A 468 -29.23 -9.69 -5.27
N GLY A 469 -29.18 -9.99 -6.57
CA GLY A 469 -29.25 -8.96 -7.60
C GLY A 469 -28.19 -7.87 -7.42
N TYR A 470 -28.63 -6.61 -7.48
CA TYR A 470 -27.80 -5.43 -7.22
C TYR A 470 -27.34 -5.28 -5.76
N GLU A 471 -27.98 -5.96 -4.80
CA GLU A 471 -27.59 -5.98 -3.39
C GLU A 471 -26.49 -7.03 -3.11
N THR A 472 -25.99 -7.69 -4.15
CA THR A 472 -24.87 -8.63 -4.02
C THR A 472 -23.64 -7.90 -3.47
N MET A 473 -23.13 -8.38 -2.34
CA MET A 473 -21.94 -7.85 -1.69
C MET A 473 -20.68 -8.23 -2.46
N ILE A 474 -19.85 -7.23 -2.76
CA ILE A 474 -18.53 -7.42 -3.35
C ILE A 474 -17.48 -7.45 -2.25
N HIS A 475 -16.59 -8.43 -2.30
CA HIS A 475 -15.46 -8.59 -1.38
C HIS A 475 -14.14 -8.64 -2.15
N HIS A 476 -13.02 -8.43 -1.46
CA HIS A 476 -11.67 -8.59 -2.00
C HIS A 476 -11.45 -7.88 -3.35
N GLU A 477 -11.87 -6.60 -3.43
CA GLU A 477 -11.70 -5.78 -4.64
C GLU A 477 -12.41 -6.32 -5.90
N GLY A 478 -13.42 -7.17 -5.72
CA GLY A 478 -14.10 -7.86 -6.84
C GLY A 478 -13.41 -9.16 -7.28
N GLY A 479 -12.59 -9.76 -6.42
CA GLY A 479 -11.90 -11.03 -6.70
C GLY A 479 -12.82 -12.23 -6.94
N SER A 480 -14.10 -12.15 -6.52
CA SER A 480 -15.12 -13.16 -6.82
C SER A 480 -15.73 -13.04 -8.21
N LEU A 481 -15.49 -11.92 -8.92
CA LEU A 481 -15.98 -11.67 -10.26
C LEU A 481 -14.93 -12.06 -11.31
N SER A 482 -15.37 -12.42 -12.50
CA SER A 482 -14.50 -12.51 -13.68
C SER A 482 -13.95 -11.14 -14.07
N GLY A 483 -12.84 -11.11 -14.81
CA GLY A 483 -12.26 -9.87 -15.32
C GLY A 483 -13.24 -9.06 -16.16
N GLY A 484 -14.01 -9.74 -17.02
CA GLY A 484 -15.01 -9.09 -17.87
C GLY A 484 -16.21 -8.52 -17.11
N GLU A 485 -16.66 -9.17 -16.03
CA GLU A 485 -17.71 -8.61 -15.17
C GLU A 485 -17.25 -7.33 -14.47
N ARG A 486 -16.02 -7.32 -13.94
CA ARG A 486 -15.45 -6.09 -13.32
C ARG A 486 -15.38 -4.96 -14.34
N GLN A 487 -14.89 -5.23 -15.55
CA GLN A 487 -14.81 -4.21 -16.61
C GLN A 487 -16.19 -3.68 -17.00
N ARG A 488 -17.20 -4.55 -17.17
CA ARG A 488 -18.57 -4.10 -17.47
C ARG A 488 -19.18 -3.24 -16.36
N ILE A 489 -18.89 -3.54 -15.09
CA ILE A 489 -19.29 -2.68 -13.96
C ILE A 489 -18.60 -1.30 -14.05
N ALA A 490 -17.31 -1.24 -14.42
CA ALA A 490 -16.61 0.02 -14.65
C ALA A 490 -17.21 0.84 -15.79
N ILE A 491 -17.59 0.18 -16.89
CA ILE A 491 -18.26 0.81 -18.02
C ILE A 491 -19.64 1.34 -17.60
N ALA A 492 -20.42 0.56 -16.84
CA ALA A 492 -21.70 1.01 -16.31
C ALA A 492 -21.54 2.29 -15.45
N ARG A 493 -20.50 2.39 -14.60
CA ARG A 493 -20.18 3.64 -13.88
C ARG A 493 -19.89 4.81 -14.82
N ALA A 494 -19.13 4.57 -15.88
CA ALA A 494 -18.81 5.60 -16.85
C ALA A 494 -20.04 6.08 -17.61
N ILE A 495 -20.98 5.18 -17.93
CA ILE A 495 -22.28 5.52 -18.53
C ILE A 495 -23.08 6.41 -17.58
N LEU A 496 -23.18 6.03 -16.30
CA LEU A 496 -23.93 6.80 -15.29
C LEU A 496 -23.37 8.20 -15.09
N ARG A 497 -22.05 8.36 -15.17
CA ARG A 497 -21.39 9.68 -15.07
C ARG A 497 -21.67 10.60 -16.25
N ASN A 498 -22.03 10.07 -17.41
CA ASN A 498 -22.27 10.82 -18.65
C ASN A 498 -21.17 11.89 -18.94
N PRO A 499 -19.89 11.49 -19.05
CA PRO A 499 -18.77 12.42 -19.17
C PRO A 499 -18.72 13.11 -20.54
N LYS A 500 -18.08 14.29 -20.59
CA LYS A 500 -17.74 14.99 -21.84
C LYS A 500 -16.44 14.48 -22.46
N LEU A 501 -15.55 13.93 -21.63
CA LEU A 501 -14.34 13.24 -22.03
C LEU A 501 -14.31 11.82 -21.44
N LEU A 502 -14.34 10.81 -22.29
CA LEU A 502 -14.21 9.41 -21.88
C LEU A 502 -12.82 8.90 -22.26
N LEU A 503 -12.05 8.45 -21.27
CA LEU A 503 -10.71 7.90 -21.41
C LEU A 503 -10.78 6.39 -21.14
N LEU A 504 -10.37 5.57 -22.10
CA LEU A 504 -10.44 4.11 -22.04
C LEU A 504 -9.02 3.52 -22.15
N ASP A 505 -8.57 2.79 -21.13
CA ASP A 505 -7.26 2.12 -21.15
C ASP A 505 -7.44 0.59 -21.23
N GLU A 506 -7.24 0.02 -22.43
CA GLU A 506 -7.34 -1.41 -22.73
C GLU A 506 -8.64 -2.10 -22.25
N VAL A 507 -9.75 -1.37 -22.23
CA VAL A 507 -11.01 -1.78 -21.60
C VAL A 507 -11.65 -3.02 -22.25
N THR A 508 -11.36 -3.33 -23.52
CA THR A 508 -11.90 -4.52 -24.18
C THR A 508 -11.02 -5.76 -24.05
N SER A 509 -9.81 -5.63 -23.50
CA SER A 509 -8.79 -6.69 -23.52
C SER A 509 -9.20 -7.97 -22.78
N ALA A 510 -9.99 -7.86 -21.70
CA ALA A 510 -10.43 -9.01 -20.91
C ALA A 510 -11.86 -9.49 -21.25
N LEU A 511 -12.44 -8.96 -22.33
CA LEU A 511 -13.79 -9.29 -22.78
C LEU A 511 -13.79 -10.34 -23.88
N ASP A 512 -14.86 -11.12 -23.96
CA ASP A 512 -15.15 -12.01 -25.08
C ASP A 512 -15.52 -11.20 -26.35
N PRO A 513 -15.40 -11.79 -27.56
CA PRO A 513 -15.62 -11.08 -28.82
C PRO A 513 -17.02 -10.46 -28.96
N ALA A 514 -18.07 -11.16 -28.50
CA ALA A 514 -19.45 -10.68 -28.58
C ALA A 514 -19.66 -9.44 -27.71
N THR A 515 -19.20 -9.49 -26.46
CA THR A 515 -19.26 -8.34 -25.53
C THR A 515 -18.42 -7.17 -26.04
N GLU A 516 -17.24 -7.43 -26.62
CA GLU A 516 -16.41 -6.38 -27.22
C GLU A 516 -17.09 -5.68 -28.39
N ALA A 517 -17.79 -6.42 -29.26
CA ALA A 517 -18.55 -5.85 -30.36
C ALA A 517 -19.68 -4.93 -29.86
N ASP A 518 -20.41 -5.35 -28.83
CA ASP A 518 -21.49 -4.57 -28.20
C ASP A 518 -20.95 -3.26 -27.58
N ILE A 519 -19.82 -3.31 -26.86
CA ILE A 519 -19.21 -2.12 -26.28
C ILE A 519 -18.69 -1.17 -27.37
N ASN A 520 -18.08 -1.72 -28.43
CA ASN A 520 -17.67 -0.90 -29.56
C ASN A 520 -18.88 -0.22 -30.21
N GLN A 521 -20.02 -0.91 -30.32
CA GLN A 521 -21.26 -0.31 -30.81
C GLN A 521 -21.75 0.83 -29.90
N TRP A 522 -21.69 0.66 -28.58
CA TRP A 522 -22.00 1.71 -27.62
C TRP A 522 -21.06 2.92 -27.76
N ILE A 523 -19.75 2.71 -27.86
CA ILE A 523 -18.75 3.76 -28.14
C ILE A 523 -19.12 4.53 -29.41
N GLN A 524 -19.56 3.83 -30.47
CA GLN A 524 -19.99 4.46 -31.72
C GLN A 524 -21.28 5.27 -31.59
N GLN A 525 -22.16 4.94 -30.63
CA GLN A 525 -23.39 5.69 -30.37
C GLN A 525 -23.09 6.97 -29.58
N ILE A 526 -22.29 6.89 -28.52
CA ILE A 526 -22.02 8.02 -27.62
C ILE A 526 -21.04 9.04 -28.21
N ARG A 527 -20.18 8.64 -29.18
CA ARG A 527 -19.17 9.55 -29.76
C ARG A 527 -19.75 10.84 -30.35
N ARG A 528 -21.04 10.86 -30.68
CA ARG A 528 -21.74 12.08 -31.17
C ARG A 528 -21.80 13.20 -30.12
N HIS A 529 -21.68 12.87 -28.84
CA HIS A 529 -21.89 13.80 -27.73
C HIS A 529 -20.75 13.81 -26.71
N THR A 530 -19.82 12.85 -26.81
CA THR A 530 -18.70 12.66 -25.90
C THR A 530 -17.41 12.51 -26.69
N THR A 531 -16.36 13.24 -26.30
CA THR A 531 -15.01 13.03 -26.82
C THR A 531 -14.43 11.75 -26.24
N ILE A 532 -13.93 10.85 -27.07
CA ILE A 532 -13.44 9.53 -26.63
C ILE A 532 -11.97 9.40 -26.97
N ILE A 533 -11.15 9.02 -26.00
CA ILE A 533 -9.75 8.67 -26.20
C ILE A 533 -9.55 7.24 -25.72
N SER A 534 -9.19 6.34 -26.63
CA SER A 534 -8.99 4.93 -26.31
C SER A 534 -7.54 4.52 -26.54
N VAL A 535 -6.94 3.89 -25.54
CA VAL A 535 -5.69 3.13 -25.68
C VAL A 535 -6.05 1.68 -25.94
N THR A 536 -5.52 1.12 -27.02
CA THR A 536 -5.72 -0.30 -27.32
C THR A 536 -4.52 -0.88 -28.04
N HIS A 537 -4.29 -2.18 -27.82
CA HIS A 537 -3.43 -2.97 -28.69
C HIS A 537 -4.24 -3.71 -29.77
N ARG A 538 -5.58 -3.71 -29.70
CA ARG A 538 -6.47 -4.37 -30.67
C ARG A 538 -6.90 -3.40 -31.76
N LEU A 539 -6.25 -3.46 -32.90
CA LEU A 539 -6.45 -2.49 -33.96
C LEU A 539 -7.85 -2.57 -34.59
N ALA A 540 -8.49 -3.74 -34.57
CA ALA A 540 -9.86 -3.93 -35.05
C ALA A 540 -10.88 -3.02 -34.33
N SER A 541 -10.65 -2.72 -33.05
CA SER A 541 -11.53 -1.86 -32.25
C SER A 541 -11.47 -0.37 -32.64
N VAL A 542 -10.41 0.04 -33.35
CA VAL A 542 -10.13 1.46 -33.65
C VAL A 542 -10.17 1.78 -35.14
N VAL A 543 -10.65 0.86 -35.97
CA VAL A 543 -10.86 1.08 -37.42
C VAL A 543 -11.75 2.30 -37.68
N ASN A 544 -12.76 2.49 -36.83
CA ASN A 544 -13.73 3.59 -36.90
C ASN A 544 -13.31 4.82 -36.10
N ALA A 545 -12.07 4.90 -35.64
CA ALA A 545 -11.56 6.11 -34.98
C ALA A 545 -11.39 7.23 -36.01
N ASP A 546 -11.81 8.44 -35.63
CA ASP A 546 -11.68 9.63 -36.48
C ASP A 546 -10.20 10.01 -36.64
N ARG A 547 -9.37 9.67 -35.63
CA ARG A 547 -7.92 9.81 -35.70
C ARG A 547 -7.20 8.75 -34.87
N ILE A 548 -6.14 8.20 -35.43
CA ILE A 548 -5.27 7.21 -34.78
C ILE A 548 -3.89 7.84 -34.63
N HIS A 549 -3.30 7.77 -33.44
CA HIS A 549 -1.92 8.15 -33.15
C HIS A 549 -1.10 6.91 -32.78
N VAL A 550 -0.04 6.66 -33.53
CA VAL A 550 0.82 5.48 -33.35
C VAL A 550 2.02 5.86 -32.49
N PHE A 551 2.12 5.25 -31.32
CA PHE A 551 3.19 5.46 -30.36
C PHE A 551 4.30 4.42 -30.52
N LYS A 552 5.54 4.89 -30.57
CA LYS A 552 6.77 4.08 -30.49
C LYS A 552 7.80 4.80 -29.64
N GLU A 553 8.35 4.10 -28.64
CA GLU A 553 9.44 4.59 -27.79
C GLU A 553 9.19 6.01 -27.21
N GLY A 554 7.95 6.28 -26.78
CA GLY A 554 7.55 7.55 -26.18
C GLY A 554 7.30 8.69 -27.15
N ARG A 555 7.26 8.43 -28.46
CA ARG A 555 6.96 9.41 -29.51
C ARG A 555 5.77 8.99 -30.34
N ILE A 556 5.06 9.97 -30.90
CA ILE A 556 4.08 9.72 -31.97
C ILE A 556 4.84 9.67 -33.29
N VAL A 557 4.83 8.51 -33.96
CA VAL A 557 5.57 8.29 -35.22
C VAL A 557 4.68 8.42 -36.44
N GLU A 558 3.38 8.11 -36.31
CA GLU A 558 2.40 8.19 -37.38
C GLU A 558 1.07 8.73 -36.83
N SER A 559 0.30 9.40 -37.67
CA SER A 559 -1.03 9.90 -37.30
C SER A 559 -1.92 10.06 -38.53
N GLY A 560 -3.16 9.58 -38.44
CA GLY A 560 -4.11 9.65 -39.54
C GLY A 560 -5.36 8.81 -39.28
N THR A 561 -6.23 8.69 -40.27
CA THR A 561 -7.31 7.71 -40.28
C THR A 561 -6.77 6.30 -40.53
N HIS A 562 -7.59 5.27 -40.27
CA HIS A 562 -7.23 3.89 -40.58
C HIS A 562 -6.77 3.72 -42.05
N GLN A 563 -7.52 4.29 -43.00
CA GLN A 563 -7.21 4.16 -44.43
C GLN A 563 -5.90 4.88 -44.80
N GLU A 564 -5.67 6.08 -44.28
CA GLU A 564 -4.44 6.84 -44.50
C GLU A 564 -3.21 6.08 -43.97
N LEU A 565 -3.32 5.51 -42.77
CA LEU A 565 -2.21 4.79 -42.14
C LEU A 565 -1.90 3.45 -42.82
N LEU A 566 -2.91 2.77 -43.38
CA LEU A 566 -2.66 1.59 -44.21
C LEU A 566 -1.91 1.94 -45.51
N GLN A 567 -2.27 3.05 -46.16
CA GLN A 567 -1.60 3.51 -47.39
C GLN A 567 -0.14 3.93 -47.16
N GLN A 568 0.19 4.42 -45.96
CA GLN A 568 1.56 4.81 -45.60
C GLN A 568 2.52 3.62 -45.47
N ASN A 569 2.02 2.38 -45.38
CA ASN A 569 2.83 1.17 -45.20
C ASN A 569 3.84 1.26 -44.04
N GLY A 570 3.47 2.00 -42.99
CA GLY A 570 4.31 2.27 -41.82
C GLY A 570 4.18 1.23 -40.71
N LEU A 571 4.53 1.63 -39.48
CA LEU A 571 4.37 0.85 -38.27
C LEU A 571 2.91 0.44 -38.06
N TYR A 572 1.93 1.33 -38.29
CA TYR A 572 0.52 0.96 -38.18
C TYR A 572 0.17 -0.20 -39.09
N TYR A 573 0.55 -0.12 -40.37
CA TYR A 573 0.32 -1.18 -41.34
C TYR A 573 0.95 -2.51 -40.89
N SER A 574 2.20 -2.48 -40.41
CA SER A 574 2.87 -3.68 -39.91
C SER A 574 2.18 -4.31 -38.69
N LEU A 575 1.59 -3.50 -37.82
CA LEU A 575 0.81 -3.97 -36.66
C LEU A 575 -0.56 -4.48 -37.09
N TRP A 576 -1.20 -3.81 -38.06
CA TRP A 576 -2.49 -4.20 -38.63
C TRP A 576 -2.38 -5.55 -39.31
N GLU A 577 -1.41 -5.71 -40.20
CA GLU A 577 -1.14 -6.96 -40.89
C GLU A 577 -0.94 -8.12 -39.94
N LYS A 578 -0.33 -7.89 -38.77
CA LYS A 578 -0.17 -8.93 -37.75
C LYS A 578 -1.51 -9.42 -37.19
N GLN A 579 -2.46 -8.52 -36.98
CA GLN A 579 -3.73 -8.82 -36.32
C GLN A 579 -4.88 -9.12 -37.29
N HIS A 580 -4.77 -8.69 -38.54
CA HIS A 580 -5.81 -8.81 -39.57
C HIS A 580 -5.69 -10.12 -40.36
N GLY A 581 -6.78 -10.49 -41.06
CA GLY A 581 -6.85 -11.71 -41.87
C GLY A 581 -7.13 -13.00 -41.09
N PHE A 582 -7.69 -12.86 -39.89
CA PHE A 582 -8.33 -13.95 -39.16
C PHE A 582 -9.80 -13.61 -38.97
N HIS A 583 -10.71 -14.55 -39.26
CA HIS A 583 -12.13 -14.39 -38.98
C HIS A 583 -12.50 -15.18 -37.74
N LEU A 584 -13.11 -14.52 -36.74
CA LEU A 584 -13.80 -15.21 -35.65
C LEU A 584 -15.31 -15.23 -35.92
N SER A 585 -15.94 -16.36 -35.62
CA SER A 585 -17.40 -16.47 -35.55
C SER A 585 -17.97 -15.59 -34.43
N GLN A 586 -19.26 -15.27 -34.51
CA GLN A 586 -19.93 -14.38 -33.54
C GLN A 586 -19.92 -14.93 -32.09
N ASP A 587 -19.85 -16.25 -31.92
CA ASP A 587 -19.72 -16.89 -30.61
C ASP A 587 -18.28 -16.86 -30.06
N GLY A 588 -17.30 -16.43 -30.86
CA GLY A 588 -15.89 -16.38 -30.51
C GLY A 588 -15.20 -17.73 -30.39
N LEU A 589 -15.86 -18.83 -30.78
CA LEU A 589 -15.39 -20.20 -30.58
C LEU A 589 -14.80 -20.83 -31.85
N HIS A 590 -15.09 -20.27 -33.01
CA HIS A 590 -14.51 -20.69 -34.29
C HIS A 590 -13.69 -19.56 -34.89
N ALA A 591 -12.51 -19.91 -35.38
CA ALA A 591 -11.63 -19.02 -36.11
C ALA A 591 -11.26 -19.65 -37.46
N THR A 592 -11.06 -18.82 -38.47
CA THR A 592 -10.44 -19.17 -39.74
C THR A 592 -9.37 -18.14 -40.10
N VAL A 593 -8.47 -18.50 -41.01
CA VAL A 593 -7.40 -17.62 -41.50
C VAL A 593 -7.58 -17.40 -43.00
N GLU A 594 -7.44 -16.16 -43.43
CA GLU A 594 -7.44 -15.80 -44.84
C GLU A 594 -6.13 -16.24 -45.51
N VAL A 595 -6.20 -16.62 -46.78
CA VAL A 595 -5.04 -17.11 -47.55
C VAL A 595 -3.94 -16.04 -47.63
N ASP A 596 -4.33 -14.78 -47.82
CA ASP A 596 -3.40 -13.65 -47.88
C ASP A 596 -2.64 -13.44 -46.55
N ARG A 597 -3.28 -13.77 -45.42
CA ARG A 597 -2.64 -13.68 -44.10
C ARG A 597 -1.65 -14.81 -43.89
N LEU A 598 -2.03 -16.02 -44.28
CA LEU A 598 -1.13 -17.18 -44.30
C LEU A 598 0.14 -16.87 -45.10
N ALA A 599 0.00 -16.30 -46.30
CA ALA A 599 1.13 -15.94 -47.16
C ALA A 599 2.13 -14.97 -46.52
N LYS A 600 1.65 -14.09 -45.64
CA LYS A 600 2.45 -13.05 -44.97
C LYS A 600 3.08 -13.51 -43.65
N LEU A 601 2.74 -14.70 -43.16
CA LEU A 601 3.42 -15.26 -41.99
C LEU A 601 4.84 -15.68 -42.41
N PRO A 602 5.89 -15.25 -41.67
CA PRO A 602 7.28 -15.61 -41.99
C PRO A 602 7.46 -17.11 -42.26
N PHE A 603 6.77 -17.97 -41.49
CA PHE A 603 6.86 -19.40 -41.68
C PHE A 603 6.40 -19.89 -43.07
N PHE A 604 5.40 -19.25 -43.69
CA PHE A 604 4.83 -19.64 -44.99
C PHE A 604 5.24 -18.74 -46.16
N GLU A 605 6.21 -17.85 -45.94
CA GLU A 605 6.70 -16.91 -46.93
C GLU A 605 7.27 -17.64 -48.15
N GLY A 606 6.81 -17.29 -49.35
CA GLY A 606 7.27 -17.87 -50.63
C GLY A 606 6.49 -19.09 -51.13
N ILE A 607 5.41 -19.51 -50.45
CA ILE A 607 4.51 -20.56 -50.93
C ILE A 607 3.46 -19.94 -51.89
N GLU A 608 3.12 -20.66 -52.97
CA GLU A 608 2.12 -20.22 -53.95
C GLU A 608 0.70 -20.16 -53.36
N LEU A 609 -0.08 -19.15 -53.75
CA LEU A 609 -1.44 -18.89 -53.27
C LEU A 609 -2.40 -20.10 -53.32
N PRO A 610 -2.46 -20.92 -54.40
CA PRO A 610 -3.33 -22.09 -54.45
C PRO A 610 -3.01 -23.12 -53.35
N LEU A 611 -1.73 -23.30 -53.04
CA LEU A 611 -1.27 -24.24 -52.01
C LEU A 611 -1.62 -23.74 -50.61
N LEU A 612 -1.49 -22.42 -50.39
CA LEU A 612 -1.89 -21.79 -49.14
C LEU A 612 -3.41 -21.89 -48.89
N GLN A 613 -4.21 -21.93 -49.96
CA GLN A 613 -5.65 -22.10 -49.85
C GLN A 613 -6.03 -23.50 -49.37
N ASP A 614 -5.36 -24.54 -49.88
CA ASP A 614 -5.50 -25.91 -49.36
C ASP A 614 -5.04 -25.99 -47.90
N MET A 615 -3.94 -25.31 -47.54
CA MET A 615 -3.44 -25.26 -46.16
C MET A 615 -4.39 -24.54 -45.20
N ALA A 616 -5.02 -23.45 -45.63
CA ALA A 616 -5.97 -22.70 -44.81
C ALA A 616 -7.13 -23.58 -44.32
N SER A 617 -7.57 -24.53 -45.16
CA SER A 617 -8.65 -25.47 -44.84
C SER A 617 -8.29 -26.53 -43.78
N LEU A 618 -7.00 -26.73 -43.50
CA LEU A 618 -6.53 -27.73 -42.53
C LEU A 618 -6.48 -27.22 -41.09
N PHE A 619 -6.58 -25.90 -40.88
CA PHE A 619 -6.53 -25.33 -39.55
C PHE A 619 -7.83 -25.60 -38.78
N SER A 620 -7.69 -26.14 -37.58
CA SER A 620 -8.77 -26.28 -36.61
C SER A 620 -8.67 -25.23 -35.52
N THR A 621 -9.80 -24.72 -35.04
CA THR A 621 -9.82 -23.80 -33.91
C THR A 621 -9.61 -24.54 -32.58
N GLU A 622 -8.77 -23.99 -31.71
CA GLU A 622 -8.61 -24.42 -30.32
C GLU A 622 -8.82 -23.22 -29.40
N THR A 623 -9.55 -23.42 -28.31
CA THR A 623 -9.76 -22.39 -27.28
C THR A 623 -9.11 -22.83 -25.98
N CYS A 624 -8.60 -21.87 -25.22
CA CYS A 624 -7.97 -22.16 -23.94
C CYS A 624 -8.35 -21.13 -22.87
N LYS A 625 -8.31 -21.57 -21.62
CA LYS A 625 -8.60 -20.74 -20.45
C LYS A 625 -7.31 -20.15 -19.88
N GLU A 626 -7.47 -19.10 -19.07
CA GLU A 626 -6.36 -18.51 -18.34
C GLU A 626 -5.60 -19.57 -17.51
N GLY A 627 -4.27 -19.57 -17.62
CA GLY A 627 -3.38 -20.50 -16.91
C GLY A 627 -3.22 -21.88 -17.57
N GLU A 628 -3.96 -22.18 -18.63
CA GLU A 628 -3.88 -23.45 -19.35
C GLU A 628 -2.60 -23.53 -20.20
N ALA A 629 -1.84 -24.61 -20.05
CA ALA A 629 -0.65 -24.89 -20.85
C ALA A 629 -1.06 -25.70 -22.09
N ILE A 630 -0.96 -25.10 -23.27
CA ILE A 630 -1.29 -25.75 -24.56
C ILE A 630 -0.17 -26.68 -25.01
N VAL A 631 1.04 -26.34 -24.62
CA VAL A 631 2.25 -27.11 -24.90
C VAL A 631 3.10 -27.11 -23.65
N ARG A 632 3.64 -28.27 -23.26
CA ARG A 632 4.65 -28.37 -22.21
C ARG A 632 6.01 -28.72 -22.78
N GLU A 633 7.05 -28.18 -22.16
CA GLU A 633 8.44 -28.54 -22.48
C GLU A 633 8.62 -30.07 -22.35
N GLY A 634 9.23 -30.70 -23.36
CA GLY A 634 9.43 -32.15 -23.43
C GLY A 634 8.27 -32.94 -24.03
N GLU A 635 7.09 -32.36 -24.25
CA GLU A 635 6.00 -33.04 -24.99
C GLU A 635 6.36 -33.21 -26.48
N GLU A 636 5.80 -34.23 -27.12
CA GLU A 636 5.94 -34.41 -28.58
C GLU A 636 5.22 -33.27 -29.32
N GLY A 637 5.91 -32.60 -30.24
CA GLY A 637 5.41 -31.39 -30.87
C GLY A 637 4.65 -31.60 -32.18
N HIS A 638 3.51 -32.28 -32.12
CA HIS A 638 2.72 -32.69 -33.31
C HIS A 638 1.85 -31.61 -33.95
N LYS A 639 1.87 -30.37 -33.43
CA LYS A 639 0.99 -29.29 -33.89
C LYS A 639 1.75 -27.98 -34.11
N PHE A 640 1.30 -27.22 -35.09
CA PHE A 640 1.68 -25.82 -35.27
C PHE A 640 0.50 -24.95 -34.88
N TYR A 641 0.78 -23.82 -34.24
CA TYR A 641 -0.24 -22.92 -33.71
C TYR A 641 -0.03 -21.51 -34.24
N ILE A 642 -1.14 -20.86 -34.60
CA ILE A 642 -1.22 -19.42 -34.84
C ILE A 642 -2.14 -18.85 -33.77
N ILE A 643 -1.69 -17.81 -33.07
CA ILE A 643 -2.49 -17.12 -32.08
C ILE A 643 -3.42 -16.17 -32.82
N VAL A 644 -4.71 -16.47 -32.81
CA VAL A 644 -5.72 -15.58 -33.40
C VAL A 644 -6.09 -14.50 -32.39
N ARG A 645 -6.27 -14.88 -31.12
CA ARG A 645 -6.64 -13.96 -30.04
C ARG A 645 -6.07 -14.46 -28.72
N GLY A 646 -5.41 -13.59 -27.96
CA GLY A 646 -4.90 -13.86 -26.62
C GLY A 646 -3.39 -13.67 -26.47
N LYS A 647 -2.92 -13.74 -25.21
CA LYS A 647 -1.49 -13.63 -24.87
C LYS A 647 -1.01 -14.93 -24.24
N PHE A 648 0.18 -15.34 -24.63
CA PHE A 648 0.81 -16.56 -24.13
C PHE A 648 2.18 -16.26 -23.56
N GLU A 649 2.48 -16.77 -22.38
CA GLU A 649 3.85 -16.78 -21.87
C GLU A 649 4.58 -18.02 -22.35
N ILE A 650 5.83 -17.82 -22.79
CA ILE A 650 6.76 -18.91 -23.05
C ILE A 650 7.62 -19.07 -21.81
N VAL A 651 7.56 -20.24 -21.20
CA VAL A 651 8.26 -20.59 -19.97
C VAL A 651 9.21 -21.73 -20.26
N LYS A 652 10.47 -21.56 -19.86
CA LYS A 652 11.49 -22.61 -19.98
C LYS A 652 11.95 -23.03 -18.60
N GLN A 653 12.08 -24.34 -18.41
CA GLN A 653 12.58 -24.90 -17.19
C GLN A 653 14.11 -24.77 -17.17
N VAL A 654 14.63 -23.91 -16.30
CA VAL A 654 16.07 -23.73 -16.13
C VAL A 654 16.50 -24.55 -14.91
N PRO A 655 17.54 -25.43 -15.04
CA PRO A 655 18.09 -26.14 -13.89
C PRO A 655 18.47 -25.14 -12.78
N GLU A 656 18.07 -25.43 -11.54
CA GLU A 656 18.30 -24.60 -10.34
C GLU A 656 17.51 -23.28 -10.21
N GLU A 657 17.02 -22.68 -11.30
CA GLU A 657 16.21 -21.43 -11.28
C GLU A 657 14.69 -21.67 -11.39
N GLY A 658 14.25 -22.85 -11.82
CA GLY A 658 12.84 -23.17 -12.04
C GLY A 658 12.28 -22.62 -13.35
N ASP A 659 10.96 -22.40 -13.39
CA ASP A 659 10.23 -21.90 -14.57
C ASP A 659 10.59 -20.43 -14.83
N LYS A 660 11.37 -20.17 -15.89
CA LYS A 660 11.76 -18.82 -16.32
C LYS A 660 10.96 -18.40 -17.53
N ARG A 661 10.29 -17.25 -17.45
CA ARG A 661 9.60 -16.64 -18.60
C ARG A 661 10.64 -16.13 -19.59
N VAL A 662 10.61 -16.67 -20.81
CA VAL A 662 11.56 -16.36 -21.89
C VAL A 662 11.01 -15.29 -22.83
N ALA A 663 9.71 -15.35 -23.13
CA ALA A 663 9.05 -14.43 -24.05
C ALA A 663 7.53 -14.41 -23.80
N VAL A 664 6.85 -13.44 -24.41
CA VAL A 664 5.38 -13.37 -24.47
C VAL A 664 4.99 -13.30 -25.94
N LEU A 665 4.10 -14.19 -26.36
CA LEU A 665 3.48 -14.19 -27.68
C LEU A 665 2.11 -13.52 -27.58
N GLN A 666 1.67 -12.89 -28.68
CA GLN A 666 0.42 -12.13 -28.78
C GLN A 666 -0.28 -12.41 -30.11
N ASP A 667 -1.45 -11.79 -30.31
CA ASP A 667 -2.26 -11.88 -31.53
C ASP A 667 -1.40 -11.78 -32.81
N GLY A 668 -1.54 -12.77 -33.68
CA GLY A 668 -0.80 -12.88 -34.94
C GLY A 668 0.54 -13.60 -34.87
N ASP A 669 1.07 -13.86 -33.68
CA ASP A 669 2.26 -14.68 -33.50
C ASP A 669 1.94 -16.16 -33.71
N HIS A 670 2.98 -16.95 -34.02
CA HIS A 670 2.87 -18.38 -34.26
C HIS A 670 4.00 -19.12 -33.55
N PHE A 671 3.77 -20.40 -33.25
CA PHE A 671 4.76 -21.25 -32.60
C PHE A 671 4.58 -22.71 -32.96
N GLY A 672 5.64 -23.49 -32.75
CA GLY A 672 5.65 -24.93 -32.99
C GLY A 672 6.24 -25.38 -34.33
N GLU A 673 6.76 -24.45 -35.11
CA GLU A 673 7.40 -24.65 -36.43
C GLU A 673 8.44 -25.76 -36.43
N ILE A 674 9.40 -25.68 -35.49
CA ILE A 674 10.55 -26.60 -35.43
C ILE A 674 10.08 -28.02 -35.11
N ALA A 675 9.15 -28.14 -34.16
CA ALA A 675 8.67 -29.44 -33.73
C ALA A 675 7.77 -30.11 -34.78
N LEU A 676 6.98 -29.31 -35.52
CA LEU A 676 6.18 -29.78 -36.64
C LEU A 676 7.07 -30.38 -37.76
N LEU A 677 8.21 -29.75 -38.07
CA LEU A 677 9.07 -30.15 -39.19
C LEU A 677 10.14 -31.17 -38.85
N ARG A 678 10.75 -31.09 -37.66
CA ARG A 678 11.93 -31.91 -37.28
C ARG A 678 11.64 -33.07 -36.34
N ASP A 679 10.38 -33.27 -35.94
CA ASP A 679 10.00 -34.34 -35.02
C ASP A 679 10.74 -34.31 -33.67
N ILE A 680 10.98 -33.12 -33.16
CA ILE A 680 11.64 -32.96 -31.86
C ILE A 680 10.63 -32.63 -30.76
N PRO A 681 10.93 -32.99 -29.50
CA PRO A 681 10.16 -32.52 -28.36
C PRO A 681 10.11 -31.00 -28.28
N ARG A 682 9.07 -30.49 -27.64
CA ARG A 682 8.83 -29.05 -27.43
C ARG A 682 9.91 -28.47 -26.54
N THR A 683 10.49 -27.36 -26.97
CA THR A 683 11.66 -26.74 -26.32
C THR A 683 11.31 -25.79 -25.17
N ALA A 684 10.02 -25.48 -24.98
CA ALA A 684 9.50 -24.64 -23.92
C ALA A 684 8.00 -24.92 -23.69
N THR A 685 7.52 -24.57 -22.51
CA THR A 685 6.09 -24.57 -22.16
C THR A 685 5.45 -23.28 -22.67
N VAL A 686 4.27 -23.38 -23.27
CA VAL A 686 3.47 -22.22 -23.73
C VAL A 686 2.15 -22.22 -22.96
N ARG A 687 1.92 -21.15 -22.17
CA ARG A 687 0.77 -21.04 -21.26
C ARG A 687 -0.06 -19.79 -21.54
N ALA A 688 -1.37 -19.95 -21.58
CA ALA A 688 -2.31 -18.84 -21.79
C ALA A 688 -2.32 -17.91 -20.57
N MET A 689 -2.26 -16.60 -20.82
CA MET A 689 -2.37 -15.55 -19.79
C MET A 689 -3.80 -15.03 -19.62
N GLY A 690 -4.76 -15.54 -20.41
CA GLY A 690 -6.17 -15.17 -20.41
C GLY A 690 -6.96 -16.06 -21.37
N PRO A 691 -8.30 -15.89 -21.47
CA PRO A 691 -9.11 -16.58 -22.48
C PRO A 691 -8.57 -16.30 -23.88
N SER A 692 -8.23 -17.36 -24.63
CA SER A 692 -7.54 -17.22 -25.92
C SER A 692 -8.07 -18.21 -26.96
N VAL A 693 -7.89 -17.87 -28.24
CA VAL A 693 -8.32 -18.62 -29.42
C VAL A 693 -7.12 -18.78 -30.35
N LEU A 694 -6.84 -20.02 -30.78
CA LEU A 694 -5.77 -20.35 -31.72
C LEU A 694 -6.30 -21.12 -32.92
N LEU A 695 -5.53 -21.08 -33.99
CA LEU A 695 -5.61 -22.02 -35.08
C LEU A 695 -4.48 -23.02 -34.94
N SER A 696 -4.81 -24.31 -35.00
CA SER A 696 -3.84 -25.39 -34.96
C SER A 696 -3.91 -26.23 -36.23
N VAL A 697 -2.76 -26.72 -36.67
CA VAL A 697 -2.68 -27.76 -37.72
C VAL A 697 -1.86 -28.92 -37.18
N ARG A 698 -2.35 -30.14 -37.38
CA ARG A 698 -1.63 -31.35 -36.97
C ARG A 698 -0.61 -31.75 -38.02
N ARG A 699 0.49 -32.35 -37.56
CA ARG A 699 1.56 -32.82 -38.43
C ARG A 699 1.10 -33.84 -39.47
N GLU A 700 0.21 -34.77 -39.13
CA GLU A 700 -0.31 -35.75 -40.08
C GLU A 700 -0.99 -35.06 -41.27
N GLN A 701 -1.83 -34.06 -40.99
CA GLN A 701 -2.51 -33.26 -42.00
C GLN A 701 -1.51 -32.43 -42.82
N PHE A 702 -0.51 -31.87 -42.14
CA PHE A 702 0.58 -31.13 -42.78
C PHE A 702 1.43 -32.03 -43.71
N GLN A 703 1.71 -33.26 -43.28
CA GLN A 703 2.51 -34.24 -44.03
C GLN A 703 1.82 -34.72 -45.29
N ILE A 704 0.49 -34.86 -45.26
CA ILE A 704 -0.31 -35.18 -46.45
C ILE A 704 -0.06 -34.12 -47.53
N LEU A 705 -0.13 -32.83 -47.17
CA LEU A 705 0.16 -31.73 -48.09
C LEU A 705 1.62 -31.68 -48.54
N THR A 706 2.59 -31.83 -47.64
CA THR A 706 4.01 -31.78 -48.03
C THR A 706 4.44 -32.99 -48.87
N ASN A 707 3.80 -34.16 -48.70
CA ASN A 707 4.03 -35.32 -49.55
C ASN A 707 3.43 -35.12 -50.94
N GLN A 708 2.28 -34.46 -51.03
CA GLN A 708 1.66 -34.10 -52.30
C GLN A 708 2.41 -32.97 -53.02
N TYR A 709 3.04 -32.06 -52.28
CA TYR A 709 3.79 -30.92 -52.80
C TYR A 709 5.16 -30.76 -52.10
N PRO A 710 6.19 -31.54 -52.51
CA PRO A 710 7.50 -31.57 -51.85
C PRO A 710 8.25 -30.23 -51.84
N GLN A 711 7.90 -29.32 -52.76
CA GLN A 711 8.45 -27.98 -52.86
C GLN A 711 8.15 -27.13 -51.61
N ILE A 712 6.99 -27.37 -50.97
CA ILE A 712 6.59 -26.68 -49.73
C ILE A 712 7.60 -26.96 -48.61
N LEU A 713 7.98 -28.24 -48.44
CA LEU A 713 8.90 -28.65 -47.38
C LEU A 713 10.28 -27.97 -47.54
N GLN A 714 10.78 -27.85 -48.77
CA GLN A 714 12.05 -27.18 -49.05
C GLN A 714 12.01 -25.69 -48.72
N THR A 715 10.93 -24.99 -49.09
CA THR A 715 10.75 -23.56 -48.79
C THR A 715 10.69 -23.33 -47.28
N LEU A 716 9.89 -24.13 -46.56
CA LEU A 716 9.75 -24.04 -45.11
C LEU A 716 11.07 -24.31 -44.36
N GLU A 717 11.83 -25.32 -44.78
CA GLU A 717 13.14 -25.63 -44.20
C GLU A 717 14.16 -24.50 -44.43
N GLN A 718 14.13 -23.87 -45.60
CA GLN A 718 14.98 -22.71 -45.91
C GLN A 718 14.62 -21.50 -45.04
N THR A 719 13.32 -21.23 -44.86
CA THR A 719 12.86 -20.11 -44.02
C THR A 719 13.22 -20.33 -42.55
N LEU A 720 13.11 -21.57 -42.05
CA LEU A 720 13.58 -21.94 -40.71
C LEU A 720 15.09 -21.77 -40.53
N LYS A 721 15.91 -22.15 -41.52
CA LYS A 721 17.36 -21.96 -41.48
C LYS A 721 17.80 -20.48 -41.48
N LYS A 722 16.97 -19.58 -42.01
CA LYS A 722 17.24 -18.12 -41.96
C LYS A 722 16.88 -17.49 -40.61
N ARG A 723 16.09 -18.18 -39.78
CA ARG A 723 15.52 -17.65 -38.53
C ARG A 723 16.22 -18.16 -37.26
N ILE A 724 16.86 -19.33 -37.33
CA ILE A 724 17.80 -19.88 -36.33
C ILE A 724 19.16 -19.24 -36.55
#